data_AF-A0A7V4E6B6-F1
#
_entry.id   AF-A0A7V4E6B6-F1
#
_cell.length_a   1.000
_cell.length_b   1.000
_cell.length_c   1.000
_cell.angle_alpha   90.00
_cell.angle_beta   90.00
_cell.angle_gamma   90.00
#
_symmetry.space_group_name_H-M   'P 1'
#
loop_
_entity.id
_entity.type
_entity.pdbx_description
1 polymer ?
#
loop_
_entity_poly.entity_id
_entity_poly.type
_entity_poly.pdbx_seq_one_letter_code
_entity_poly.pdbx_strand_id
1 'polypeptide(L)'
;DLLDFLTAKDLDREKAEGDISTFNISILVPDAFMKALEEDALWPVTPIEVPGKYYPYPLEGPYTGQIPNLPEREDGAKPIPLFGGKVPARWLWHEIAWHAWATGEPGLIFVDRINALSALKGLGERYQIRSTNPCFVGSTRIPTEHGLVPIAELAEKGSFFLVTDNRAPFGGVGHPLPHTGTTVRRAAKAFFTGVKPVVRLRTREGLELTLTPDHLVLTPEGYREAGTLKPGDRVLVQSGEGLFPKEDLLPPPVLAVVRERVATAGSRSGQGQEDVKAQYAHLPTRWSQELGVALGWLLGDGYLREDGVGFYFSRKDFEEVSWLPTLLRDWFGRGTLQETPSNTYHLHFNRIPAEFFQALGVKPAKATEKRVPESLFRAPREAVVGFLRGLFSADGSVQVNPRKQDATVRLASSSLGLLQDVQLLLLNLGIYGRIHRRRAAGHKLLPDGRGGRRAYPVAEQYELILGGQNRDRFAEAVGFLQPEKQEKLRAFLQQRSRGSYRKPFVATVASVEPAGTAPVYDLTEPVTHSLVAGGLVCHNCGEIPLTVGEPCDLGALNLAAYVKDGEFQMAEFRKDIPTAIRFLDNVLDVNRFVLPDNEEAAKKLRRLGLGVMGLADALIKMGLPYSSEKAREKVYEIISAMREEAIRASEALAEERGPFPLYEEHRDYFQALGVKPRRNVAVLTVAPTGTTSML
;
A
#
# COMPACT_ATOMS: atom_id res chain seq x y z
N ASP A 1 -14.81 -2.79 -5.11
CA ASP A 1 -15.95 -2.02 -5.65
C ASP A 1 -17.19 -2.33 -4.81
N LEU A 2 -18.21 -1.47 -4.77
CA LEU A 2 -19.36 -1.62 -3.87
C LEU A 2 -20.17 -2.89 -4.19
N LEU A 3 -20.47 -3.18 -5.45
CA LEU A 3 -21.26 -4.38 -5.81
C LEU A 3 -20.48 -5.68 -5.56
N ASP A 4 -19.18 -5.67 -5.82
CA ASP A 4 -18.27 -6.74 -5.43
C ASP A 4 -18.23 -6.92 -3.90
N PHE A 5 -18.19 -5.82 -3.14
CA PHE A 5 -18.23 -5.84 -1.68
C PHE A 5 -19.54 -6.40 -1.12
N LEU A 6 -20.68 -6.09 -1.76
CA LEU A 6 -21.99 -6.64 -1.36
C LEU A 6 -22.04 -8.17 -1.48
N THR A 7 -21.35 -8.75 -2.47
CA THR A 7 -21.33 -10.21 -2.68
C THR A 7 -20.25 -10.92 -1.86
N ALA A 8 -19.42 -10.21 -1.09
CA ALA A 8 -18.28 -10.79 -0.39
C ALA A 8 -18.66 -11.94 0.56
N LYS A 9 -19.88 -11.88 1.12
CA LYS A 9 -20.46 -12.86 2.05
C LYS A 9 -21.32 -13.92 1.38
N ASP A 10 -21.37 -13.96 0.06
CA ASP A 10 -22.09 -15.01 -0.64
C ASP A 10 -21.45 -16.37 -0.37
N LEU A 11 -22.27 -17.39 -0.08
CA LEU A 11 -21.83 -18.73 0.36
C LEU A 11 -20.85 -19.41 -0.62
N ASP A 12 -20.91 -19.08 -1.91
CA ASP A 12 -20.00 -19.57 -2.93
C ASP A 12 -18.62 -18.89 -2.89
N ARG A 13 -18.55 -17.62 -2.49
CA ARG A 13 -17.28 -16.88 -2.32
C ARG A 13 -16.59 -17.20 -1.01
N GLU A 14 -17.31 -17.41 0.08
CA GLU A 14 -16.72 -17.85 1.36
C GLU A 14 -15.94 -19.18 1.22
N LYS A 15 -16.45 -20.10 0.39
CA LYS A 15 -15.78 -21.37 0.09
C LYS A 15 -14.51 -21.21 -0.75
N ALA A 16 -14.43 -20.17 -1.57
CA ALA A 16 -13.36 -19.97 -2.56
C ALA A 16 -12.26 -19.01 -2.07
N GLU A 17 -12.60 -17.99 -1.28
CA GLU A 17 -11.71 -16.87 -0.92
C GLU A 17 -11.23 -16.91 0.54
N GLY A 18 -11.67 -17.89 1.33
CA GLY A 18 -11.32 -18.04 2.74
C GLY A 18 -12.40 -17.49 3.67
N ASP A 19 -12.38 -17.97 4.92
CA ASP A 19 -13.45 -17.76 5.89
C ASP A 19 -13.49 -16.32 6.42
N ILE A 20 -14.20 -15.43 5.71
CA ILE A 20 -14.56 -14.11 6.21
C ILE A 20 -15.88 -14.13 7.00
N SER A 21 -16.49 -15.30 7.29
CA SER A 21 -17.82 -15.43 7.91
C SER A 21 -17.91 -14.72 9.28
N THR A 22 -16.79 -14.58 9.97
CA THR A 22 -16.67 -13.94 11.29
C THR A 22 -16.54 -12.42 11.26
N PHE A 23 -16.31 -11.80 10.10
CA PHE A 23 -16.17 -10.35 9.96
C PHE A 23 -17.51 -9.67 9.65
N ASN A 24 -17.84 -8.62 10.37
CA ASN A 24 -18.98 -7.79 10.03
C ASN A 24 -18.54 -6.72 9.02
N ILE A 25 -19.34 -6.47 7.98
CA ILE A 25 -19.00 -5.50 6.94
C ILE A 25 -19.99 -4.33 6.95
N SER A 26 -19.54 -3.12 6.67
CA SER A 26 -20.43 -1.97 6.65
C SER A 26 -20.06 -0.97 5.57
N ILE A 27 -21.06 -0.29 5.03
CA ILE A 27 -20.87 0.76 4.02
C ILE A 27 -21.19 2.13 4.60
N LEU A 28 -20.40 3.12 4.20
CA LEU A 28 -20.64 4.52 4.54
C LEU A 28 -21.66 5.11 3.56
N VAL A 29 -22.74 5.66 4.10
CA VAL A 29 -23.82 6.30 3.34
C VAL A 29 -23.76 7.81 3.58
N PRO A 30 -23.35 8.62 2.59
CA PRO A 30 -23.37 10.08 2.71
C PRO A 30 -24.77 10.66 2.52
N ASP A 31 -25.01 11.86 3.03
CA ASP A 31 -26.27 12.61 2.84
C ASP A 31 -26.51 12.87 1.34
N ALA A 32 -25.44 13.03 0.55
CA ALA A 32 -25.53 13.16 -0.90
C ALA A 32 -26.14 11.94 -1.59
N PHE A 33 -25.87 10.72 -1.10
CA PHE A 33 -26.48 9.51 -1.63
C PHE A 33 -27.96 9.44 -1.27
N MET A 34 -28.31 9.78 -0.02
CA MET A 34 -29.70 9.82 0.43
C MET A 34 -30.52 10.82 -0.37
N LYS A 35 -29.95 12.01 -0.66
CA LYS A 35 -30.57 12.99 -1.54
C LYS A 35 -30.80 12.43 -2.95
N ALA A 36 -29.79 11.76 -3.52
CA ALA A 36 -29.94 11.12 -4.83
C ALA A 36 -31.02 10.02 -4.84
N LEU A 37 -31.17 9.28 -3.73
CA LEU A 37 -32.21 8.26 -3.58
C LEU A 37 -33.62 8.88 -3.54
N GLU A 38 -33.79 9.97 -2.79
CA GLU A 38 -35.05 10.72 -2.68
C GLU A 38 -35.46 11.35 -4.03
N GLU A 39 -34.50 11.95 -4.72
CA GLU A 39 -34.69 12.62 -6.02
C GLU A 39 -34.78 11.65 -7.21
N ASP A 40 -34.63 10.34 -6.98
CA ASP A 40 -34.52 9.31 -8.02
C ASP A 40 -33.43 9.64 -9.06
N ALA A 41 -32.27 10.07 -8.56
CA ALA A 41 -31.15 10.51 -9.37
C ALA A 41 -30.13 9.39 -9.62
N LEU A 42 -29.20 9.66 -10.55
CA LEU A 42 -28.09 8.77 -10.86
C LEU A 42 -26.93 8.95 -9.87
N TRP A 43 -26.41 7.84 -9.35
CA TRP A 43 -25.26 7.76 -8.47
C TRP A 43 -24.02 7.20 -9.18
N PRO A 44 -22.84 7.84 -9.04
CA PRO A 44 -21.62 7.31 -9.62
C PRO A 44 -21.16 6.02 -8.92
N VAL A 45 -20.86 5.00 -9.73
CA VAL A 45 -20.23 3.75 -9.30
C VAL A 45 -19.10 3.40 -10.26
N THR A 46 -18.18 2.51 -9.85
CA THR A 46 -17.20 1.94 -10.78
C THR A 46 -17.78 0.63 -11.28
N PRO A 47 -18.20 0.52 -12.55
CA PRO A 47 -18.85 -0.70 -13.01
C PRO A 47 -17.81 -1.82 -13.16
N ILE A 48 -17.87 -2.81 -12.27
CA ILE A 48 -17.01 -4.01 -12.32
C ILE A 48 -17.88 -5.24 -12.55
N GLU A 49 -17.44 -6.13 -13.43
CA GLU A 49 -18.05 -7.46 -13.55
C GLU A 49 -17.71 -8.27 -12.31
N VAL A 50 -18.74 -8.80 -11.66
CA VAL A 50 -18.65 -9.74 -10.54
C VAL A 50 -19.07 -11.10 -11.11
N PRO A 51 -18.11 -12.01 -11.39
CA PRO A 51 -18.40 -13.27 -12.08
C PRO A 51 -19.60 -14.03 -11.48
N GLY A 52 -20.58 -14.35 -12.32
CA GLY A 52 -21.80 -15.07 -11.91
C GLY A 52 -22.80 -14.26 -11.06
N LYS A 53 -22.55 -12.96 -10.80
CA LYS A 53 -23.41 -12.12 -9.94
C LYS A 53 -23.84 -10.83 -10.61
N TYR A 54 -22.89 -10.06 -11.15
CA TYR A 54 -23.17 -8.77 -11.79
C TYR A 54 -22.32 -8.55 -13.04
N TYR A 55 -22.87 -7.87 -14.05
CA TYR A 55 -22.10 -7.45 -15.22
C TYR A 55 -22.52 -6.05 -15.70
N PRO A 56 -21.58 -5.19 -16.15
CA PRO A 56 -21.90 -3.87 -16.68
C PRO A 56 -22.86 -3.91 -17.89
N TYR A 57 -23.99 -3.20 -17.82
CA TYR A 57 -24.94 -3.09 -18.93
C TYR A 57 -25.19 -1.61 -19.27
N PRO A 58 -24.52 -1.05 -20.30
CA PRO A 58 -24.73 0.33 -20.73
C PRO A 58 -26.11 0.54 -21.35
N LEU A 59 -26.76 1.63 -20.96
CA LEU A 59 -28.04 2.08 -21.50
C LEU A 59 -27.90 3.43 -22.20
N GLU A 60 -28.50 3.53 -23.39
CA GLU A 60 -28.52 4.76 -24.17
C GLU A 60 -29.63 5.71 -23.70
N GLY A 61 -29.36 7.01 -23.78
CA GLY A 61 -30.31 8.05 -23.42
C GLY A 61 -30.32 8.43 -21.93
N PRO A 62 -31.11 9.46 -21.56
CA PRO A 62 -31.22 9.92 -20.18
C PRO A 62 -32.02 8.93 -19.33
N TYR A 63 -31.70 8.85 -18.04
CA TYR A 63 -32.52 8.11 -17.08
C TYR A 63 -33.87 8.80 -16.89
N THR A 64 -34.96 8.05 -17.05
CA THR A 64 -36.35 8.56 -16.99
C THR A 64 -37.10 8.15 -15.71
N GLY A 65 -36.39 7.59 -14.72
CA GLY A 65 -37.02 6.97 -13.54
C GLY A 65 -37.38 5.50 -13.74
N GLN A 66 -37.26 4.97 -14.95
CA GLN A 66 -37.55 3.56 -15.26
C GLN A 66 -36.32 2.84 -15.79
N ILE A 67 -36.14 1.60 -15.35
CA ILE A 67 -35.13 0.67 -15.85
C ILE A 67 -35.87 -0.29 -16.79
N PRO A 68 -35.46 -0.41 -18.07
CA PRO A 68 -36.06 -1.38 -18.97
C PRO A 68 -35.83 -2.80 -18.46
N ASN A 69 -36.59 -3.78 -18.95
CA ASN A 69 -36.29 -5.17 -18.61
C ASN A 69 -34.94 -5.56 -19.21
N LEU A 70 -33.99 -5.91 -18.36
CA LEU A 70 -32.62 -6.24 -18.76
C LEU A 70 -32.39 -7.75 -18.66
N PRO A 71 -31.66 -8.36 -19.60
CA PRO A 71 -31.47 -9.80 -19.60
C PRO A 71 -30.53 -10.24 -18.47
N GLU A 72 -30.90 -11.30 -17.75
CA GLU A 72 -29.94 -12.06 -16.94
C GLU A 72 -29.09 -12.92 -17.88
N ARG A 73 -27.80 -13.06 -17.56
CA ARG A 73 -26.89 -13.95 -18.32
C ARG A 73 -27.10 -15.41 -17.94
N GLU A 74 -26.68 -16.32 -18.82
CA GLU A 74 -26.79 -17.78 -18.59
C GLU A 74 -26.05 -18.26 -17.33
N ASP A 75 -25.02 -17.54 -16.89
CA ASP A 75 -24.26 -17.79 -15.66
C ASP A 75 -24.94 -17.27 -14.38
N GLY A 76 -26.14 -16.68 -14.49
CA GLY A 76 -26.89 -16.10 -13.39
C GLY A 76 -26.51 -14.65 -13.05
N ALA A 77 -25.57 -14.04 -13.78
CA ALA A 77 -25.17 -12.66 -13.52
C ALA A 77 -26.28 -11.67 -13.91
N LYS A 78 -26.58 -10.73 -13.00
CA LYS A 78 -27.55 -9.65 -13.18
C LYS A 78 -26.90 -8.41 -13.82
N PRO A 79 -27.63 -7.69 -14.68
CA PRO A 79 -27.11 -6.49 -15.33
C PRO A 79 -27.02 -5.30 -14.36
N ILE A 80 -25.91 -4.56 -14.42
CA ILE A 80 -25.74 -3.26 -13.77
C ILE A 80 -26.27 -2.18 -14.72
N PRO A 81 -27.38 -1.49 -14.42
CA PRO A 81 -28.00 -0.53 -15.34
C PRO A 81 -27.22 0.79 -15.39
N LEU A 82 -26.41 0.99 -16.43
CA LEU A 82 -25.50 2.13 -16.53
C LEU A 82 -26.02 3.21 -17.49
N PHE A 83 -26.48 4.33 -16.92
CA PHE A 83 -26.83 5.54 -17.67
C PHE A 83 -25.67 6.53 -17.61
N GLY A 84 -24.96 6.70 -18.72
CA GLY A 84 -23.77 7.58 -18.76
C GLY A 84 -22.69 7.20 -17.74
N GLY A 85 -22.53 5.89 -17.46
CA GLY A 85 -21.56 5.36 -16.49
C GLY A 85 -21.99 5.47 -15.02
N LYS A 86 -23.24 5.82 -14.73
CA LYS A 86 -23.81 5.89 -13.38
C LYS A 86 -25.01 4.94 -13.26
N VAL A 87 -25.39 4.57 -12.04
CA VAL A 87 -26.56 3.73 -11.77
C VAL A 87 -27.67 4.54 -11.10
N PRO A 88 -28.96 4.20 -11.26
CA PRO A 88 -30.02 4.78 -10.44
C PRO A 88 -29.78 4.51 -8.94
N ALA A 89 -29.88 5.54 -8.10
CA ALA A 89 -29.67 5.40 -6.66
C ALA A 89 -30.67 4.42 -6.03
N ARG A 90 -31.93 4.39 -6.52
CA ARG A 90 -32.97 3.44 -6.08
C ARG A 90 -32.61 1.99 -6.38
N TRP A 91 -32.03 1.73 -7.55
CA TRP A 91 -31.56 0.39 -7.90
C TRP A 91 -30.42 -0.03 -6.96
N LEU A 92 -29.44 0.85 -6.75
CA LEU A 92 -28.32 0.53 -5.87
C LEU A 92 -28.78 0.30 -4.42
N TRP A 93 -29.73 1.10 -3.93
CA TRP A 93 -30.34 0.92 -2.61
C TRP A 93 -31.09 -0.40 -2.49
N HIS A 94 -31.81 -0.80 -3.53
CA HIS A 94 -32.45 -2.12 -3.60
C HIS A 94 -31.41 -3.24 -3.48
N GLU A 95 -30.30 -3.17 -4.21
CA GLU A 95 -29.26 -4.19 -4.12
C GLU A 95 -28.62 -4.23 -2.73
N ILE A 96 -28.31 -3.08 -2.13
CA ILE A 96 -27.81 -3.00 -0.74
C ILE A 96 -28.79 -3.69 0.23
N ALA A 97 -30.09 -3.37 0.13
CA ALA A 97 -31.12 -3.95 1.00
C ALA A 97 -31.31 -5.45 0.77
N TRP A 98 -31.23 -5.90 -0.49
CA TRP A 98 -31.31 -7.31 -0.85
C TRP A 98 -30.17 -8.12 -0.23
N HIS A 99 -28.93 -7.63 -0.35
CA HIS A 99 -27.76 -8.29 0.24
C HIS A 99 -27.83 -8.33 1.76
N ALA A 100 -28.25 -7.23 2.40
CA ALA A 100 -28.47 -7.17 3.84
C ALA A 100 -29.52 -8.20 4.30
N TRP A 101 -30.57 -8.41 3.51
CA TRP A 101 -31.56 -9.46 3.78
C TRP A 101 -31.01 -10.88 3.53
N ALA A 102 -30.27 -11.08 2.44
CA ALA A 102 -29.80 -12.40 2.01
C ALA A 102 -28.68 -12.94 2.91
N THR A 103 -27.80 -12.07 3.41
CA THR A 103 -26.57 -12.47 4.11
C THR A 103 -26.46 -11.90 5.53
N GLY A 104 -27.36 -10.99 5.93
CA GLY A 104 -27.24 -10.22 7.16
C GLY A 104 -26.30 -9.00 7.03
N GLU A 105 -25.73 -8.76 5.85
CA GLU A 105 -24.70 -7.76 5.58
C GLU A 105 -24.92 -7.05 4.22
N PRO A 106 -24.50 -5.79 4.03
CA PRO A 106 -23.70 -4.99 4.95
C PRO A 106 -24.54 -4.20 5.96
N GLY A 107 -23.93 -3.88 7.10
CA GLY A 107 -24.35 -2.77 7.95
C GLY A 107 -24.27 -1.41 7.23
N LEU A 108 -25.04 -0.43 7.70
CA LEU A 108 -25.05 0.93 7.16
C LEU A 108 -24.57 1.94 8.19
N ILE A 109 -23.72 2.88 7.75
CA ILE A 109 -23.24 3.97 8.60
C ILE A 109 -23.47 5.29 7.87
N PHE A 110 -24.42 6.08 8.36
CA PHE A 110 -24.74 7.39 7.81
C PHE A 110 -23.68 8.42 8.25
N VAL A 111 -22.57 8.49 7.50
CA VAL A 111 -21.31 9.15 7.92
C VAL A 111 -21.45 10.66 8.14
N ASP A 112 -22.24 11.33 7.31
CA ASP A 112 -22.46 12.78 7.46
C ASP A 112 -23.38 13.05 8.65
N ARG A 113 -24.46 12.27 8.77
CA ARG A 113 -25.42 12.40 9.86
C ARG A 113 -24.81 12.14 11.23
N ILE A 114 -24.00 11.09 11.37
CA ILE A 114 -23.37 10.75 12.65
C ILE A 114 -22.39 11.84 13.09
N ASN A 115 -21.63 12.43 12.15
CA ASN A 115 -20.75 13.56 12.44
C ASN A 115 -21.54 14.85 12.71
N ALA A 116 -22.63 15.10 12.01
CA ALA A 116 -23.46 16.28 12.20
C ALA A 116 -24.16 16.32 13.57
N LEU A 117 -24.51 15.16 14.12
CA LEU A 117 -25.18 15.00 15.41
C LEU A 117 -24.23 14.63 16.57
N SER A 118 -22.96 14.40 16.28
CA SER A 118 -21.97 14.08 17.31
C SER A 118 -21.84 15.24 18.31
N ALA A 119 -21.87 14.91 19.60
CA ALA A 119 -21.57 15.89 20.65
C ALA A 119 -20.13 16.42 20.56
N LEU A 120 -19.26 15.76 19.80
CA LEU A 120 -17.87 16.15 19.59
C LEU A 120 -17.64 17.05 18.36
N LYS A 121 -18.71 17.39 17.62
CA LYS A 121 -18.63 18.16 16.38
C LYS A 121 -17.99 19.53 16.59
N GLY A 122 -16.87 19.78 15.92
CA GLY A 122 -16.19 21.09 15.97
C GLY A 122 -15.16 21.22 17.09
N LEU A 123 -14.91 20.17 17.88
CA LEU A 123 -13.80 20.10 18.83
C LEU A 123 -12.44 19.76 18.17
N GLY A 124 -12.40 19.65 16.84
CA GLY A 124 -11.19 19.38 16.05
C GLY A 124 -11.24 18.06 15.29
N GLU A 125 -10.29 17.88 14.36
CA GLU A 125 -10.26 16.74 13.43
C GLU A 125 -10.11 15.38 14.14
N ARG A 126 -9.39 15.33 15.28
CA ARG A 126 -9.23 14.11 16.10
C ARG A 126 -10.57 13.52 16.55
N TYR A 127 -11.60 14.34 16.70
CA TYR A 127 -12.91 13.93 17.19
C TYR A 127 -13.97 13.75 16.09
N GLN A 128 -13.55 13.84 14.82
CA GLN A 128 -14.42 13.47 13.72
C GLN A 128 -14.50 11.94 13.63
N ILE A 129 -15.71 11.40 13.54
CA ILE A 129 -15.94 9.98 13.34
C ILE A 129 -15.59 9.67 11.87
N ARG A 130 -14.54 8.90 11.64
CA ARG A 130 -14.04 8.56 10.30
C ARG A 130 -13.80 7.06 10.22
N SER A 131 -14.14 6.41 9.10
CA SER A 131 -13.55 5.11 8.73
C SER A 131 -12.34 5.41 7.86
N THR A 132 -11.14 5.23 8.39
CA THR A 132 -9.92 5.49 7.64
C THR A 132 -9.67 4.35 6.67
N ASN A 133 -9.87 4.61 5.37
CA ASN A 133 -9.39 3.75 4.28
C ASN A 133 -8.19 4.39 3.55
N PRO A 134 -7.06 4.64 4.23
CA PRO A 134 -5.87 5.22 3.63
C PRO A 134 -5.24 4.25 2.63
N CYS A 135 -4.85 4.70 1.44
CA CYS A 135 -4.40 3.78 0.39
C CYS A 135 -3.31 4.36 -0.52
N PHE A 136 -2.63 3.47 -1.24
CA PHE A 136 -1.49 3.78 -2.10
C PHE A 136 -1.87 3.69 -3.58
N VAL A 137 -1.19 4.46 -4.44
CA VAL A 137 -1.38 4.28 -5.89
C VAL A 137 -0.91 2.89 -6.34
N GLY A 138 -1.56 2.32 -7.36
CA GLY A 138 -1.32 0.94 -7.80
C GLY A 138 0.14 0.59 -8.14
N SER A 139 0.93 1.56 -8.60
CA SER A 139 2.36 1.39 -8.92
C SER A 139 3.28 1.31 -7.69
N THR A 140 2.76 1.48 -6.48
CA THR A 140 3.54 1.48 -5.24
C THR A 140 4.09 0.09 -4.96
N ARG A 141 5.41 -0.03 -4.85
CA ARG A 141 6.07 -1.32 -4.61
C ARG A 141 6.08 -1.70 -3.15
N ILE A 142 5.67 -2.95 -2.89
CA ILE A 142 5.68 -3.60 -1.59
C ILE A 142 6.73 -4.72 -1.62
N PRO A 143 7.62 -4.82 -0.63
CA PRO A 143 8.56 -5.93 -0.50
C PRO A 143 7.85 -7.20 -0.03
N THR A 144 7.79 -8.20 -0.91
CA THR A 144 7.07 -9.47 -0.73
C THR A 144 7.96 -10.67 -1.04
N GLU A 145 7.48 -11.87 -0.76
CA GLU A 145 8.14 -13.13 -1.17
C GLU A 145 8.31 -13.27 -2.70
N HIS A 146 7.63 -12.44 -3.50
CA HIS A 146 7.79 -12.36 -4.96
C HIS A 146 8.70 -11.20 -5.40
N GLY A 147 9.40 -10.55 -4.47
CA GLY A 147 10.21 -9.35 -4.70
C GLY A 147 9.44 -8.06 -4.43
N LEU A 148 9.86 -6.96 -5.06
CA LEU A 148 9.24 -5.64 -4.95
C LEU A 148 8.09 -5.49 -5.96
N VAL A 149 6.89 -5.90 -5.55
CA VAL A 149 5.72 -6.01 -6.43
C VAL A 149 4.82 -4.77 -6.28
N PRO A 150 4.30 -4.19 -7.38
CA PRO A 150 3.27 -3.16 -7.33
C PRO A 150 2.01 -3.63 -6.60
N ILE A 151 1.46 -2.81 -5.70
CA ILE A 151 0.29 -3.18 -4.88
C ILE A 151 -0.96 -3.52 -5.71
N ALA A 152 -1.12 -2.91 -6.90
CA ALA A 152 -2.22 -3.26 -7.80
C ALA A 152 -2.19 -4.73 -8.23
N GLU A 153 -1.00 -5.27 -8.52
CA GLU A 153 -0.85 -6.68 -8.91
C GLU A 153 -1.02 -7.62 -7.73
N LEU A 154 -0.70 -7.16 -6.51
CA LEU A 154 -0.98 -7.93 -5.29
C LEU A 154 -2.49 -8.08 -5.05
N ALA A 155 -3.32 -7.19 -5.62
CA ALA A 155 -4.77 -7.28 -5.48
C ALA A 155 -5.40 -8.39 -6.32
N GLU A 156 -4.68 -8.87 -7.33
CA GLU A 156 -5.08 -10.02 -8.16
C GLU A 156 -4.65 -11.36 -7.53
N LYS A 157 -3.83 -11.32 -6.46
CA LYS A 157 -3.30 -12.50 -5.77
C LYS A 157 -4.07 -12.78 -4.46
N GLY A 158 -3.95 -14.00 -3.95
CA GLY A 158 -4.45 -14.37 -2.62
C GLY A 158 -3.59 -13.80 -1.49
N SER A 159 -3.65 -14.39 -0.29
CA SER A 159 -2.73 -14.03 0.80
C SER A 159 -1.26 -14.25 0.41
N PHE A 160 -0.36 -13.38 0.86
CA PHE A 160 1.08 -13.46 0.57
C PHE A 160 1.91 -13.06 1.78
N PHE A 161 3.22 -13.32 1.72
CA PHE A 161 4.17 -12.83 2.73
C PHE A 161 4.81 -11.50 2.30
N LEU A 162 4.88 -10.55 3.24
CA LEU A 162 5.56 -9.26 3.10
C LEU A 162 6.52 -9.02 4.27
N VAL A 163 7.31 -7.94 4.21
CA VAL A 163 8.08 -7.47 5.36
C VAL A 163 7.46 -6.24 6.02
N THR A 164 7.48 -6.26 7.36
CA THR A 164 7.20 -5.11 8.21
C THR A 164 8.50 -4.64 8.86
N ASP A 165 8.62 -3.35 9.15
CA ASP A 165 9.78 -2.83 9.87
C ASP A 165 9.64 -3.13 11.37
N ASN A 166 10.72 -3.55 12.03
CA ASN A 166 10.71 -3.93 13.44
C ASN A 166 10.43 -2.76 14.39
N ARG A 167 10.50 -1.52 13.87
CA ARG A 167 10.12 -0.32 14.62
C ARG A 167 8.62 -0.02 14.53
N ALA A 168 7.87 -0.68 13.65
CA ALA A 168 6.41 -0.51 13.62
C ALA A 168 5.80 -1.09 14.91
N PRO A 169 4.94 -0.33 15.61
CA PRO A 169 4.30 -0.82 16.83
C PRO A 169 3.32 -1.94 16.52
N PHE A 170 3.16 -2.87 17.47
CA PHE A 170 2.09 -3.87 17.41
C PHE A 170 0.73 -3.18 17.48
N GLY A 171 -0.24 -3.64 16.69
CA GLY A 171 -1.56 -3.01 16.63
C GLY A 171 -1.62 -1.68 15.86
N GLY A 172 -0.50 -1.18 15.29
CA GLY A 172 -0.50 0.02 14.44
C GLY A 172 -0.52 1.36 15.17
N VAL A 173 -0.45 1.37 16.50
CA VAL A 173 -0.60 2.60 17.29
C VAL A 173 0.60 2.80 18.22
N GLY A 174 1.01 4.06 18.42
CA GLY A 174 2.07 4.45 19.35
C GLY A 174 3.40 4.80 18.68
N HIS A 175 4.42 4.95 19.53
CA HIS A 175 5.77 5.34 19.10
C HIS A 175 6.55 4.19 18.46
N PRO A 176 7.51 4.49 17.57
CA PRO A 176 8.37 3.46 17.01
C PRO A 176 9.12 2.66 18.07
N LEU A 177 9.15 1.33 17.92
CA LEU A 177 9.93 0.42 18.78
C LEU A 177 11.44 0.64 18.57
N PRO A 178 12.31 0.30 19.55
CA PRO A 178 13.74 0.63 19.48
C PRO A 178 14.55 -0.28 18.53
N HIS A 179 13.95 -1.32 17.97
CA HIS A 179 14.66 -2.37 17.24
C HIS A 179 14.62 -2.12 15.72
N THR A 180 15.78 -1.89 15.11
CA THR A 180 15.92 -1.86 13.65
C THR A 180 15.88 -3.27 13.05
N GLY A 181 15.47 -3.37 11.80
CA GLY A 181 15.37 -4.61 11.05
C GLY A 181 13.98 -4.79 10.46
N THR A 182 13.74 -5.97 9.93
CA THR A 182 12.49 -6.33 9.26
C THR A 182 12.05 -7.71 9.72
N THR A 183 10.74 -7.93 9.74
CA THR A 183 10.12 -9.22 10.08
C THR A 183 9.16 -9.63 8.96
N VAL A 184 9.27 -10.87 8.51
CA VAL A 184 8.34 -11.47 7.55
C VAL A 184 7.00 -11.71 8.23
N ARG A 185 5.92 -11.21 7.62
CA ARG A 185 4.55 -11.37 8.10
C ARG A 185 3.63 -11.77 6.96
N ARG A 186 2.53 -12.45 7.30
CA ARG A 186 1.49 -12.80 6.35
C ARG A 186 0.52 -11.63 6.24
N ALA A 187 0.29 -11.17 5.02
CA ALA A 187 -0.75 -10.20 4.72
C ALA A 187 -1.97 -10.89 4.11
N ALA A 188 -3.14 -10.31 4.37
CA ALA A 188 -4.34 -10.58 3.60
C ALA A 188 -4.17 -10.10 2.15
N LYS A 189 -5.09 -10.53 1.29
CA LYS A 189 -5.18 -10.08 -0.10
C LYS A 189 -5.23 -8.54 -0.15
N ALA A 190 -4.44 -7.94 -1.05
CA ALA A 190 -4.56 -6.51 -1.31
C ALA A 190 -5.88 -6.25 -2.04
N PHE A 191 -6.47 -5.06 -1.89
CA PHE A 191 -7.78 -4.76 -2.45
C PHE A 191 -7.83 -3.35 -3.02
N PHE A 192 -8.62 -3.19 -4.08
CA PHE A 192 -8.90 -1.90 -4.68
C PHE A 192 -9.90 -1.11 -3.83
N THR A 193 -9.54 0.12 -3.50
CA THR A 193 -10.34 0.97 -2.58
C THR A 193 -11.03 2.15 -3.29
N GLY A 194 -10.84 2.29 -4.61
CA GLY A 194 -11.47 3.33 -5.43
C GLY A 194 -10.47 4.26 -6.10
N VAL A 195 -10.99 5.30 -6.77
CA VAL A 195 -10.20 6.40 -7.32
C VAL A 195 -10.30 7.57 -6.35
N LYS A 196 -9.19 7.96 -5.72
CA LYS A 196 -9.17 8.98 -4.66
C LYS A 196 -8.18 10.10 -4.97
N PRO A 197 -8.35 11.31 -4.40
CA PRO A 197 -7.31 12.33 -4.39
C PRO A 197 -6.05 11.81 -3.70
N VAL A 198 -4.89 12.11 -4.29
CA VAL A 198 -3.59 11.67 -3.79
C VAL A 198 -2.62 12.84 -3.64
N VAL A 199 -1.68 12.68 -2.72
CA VAL A 199 -0.53 13.55 -2.54
C VAL A 199 0.75 12.80 -2.88
N ARG A 200 1.74 13.53 -3.39
CA ARG A 200 3.09 13.04 -3.63
C ARG A 200 3.99 13.55 -2.52
N LEU A 201 4.46 12.63 -1.68
CA LEU A 201 5.44 12.86 -0.63
C LEU A 201 6.84 12.63 -1.19
N ARG A 202 7.68 13.66 -1.11
CA ARG A 202 9.10 13.61 -1.51
C ARG A 202 10.00 13.82 -0.30
N THR A 203 11.09 13.07 -0.25
CA THR A 203 12.10 13.21 0.81
C THR A 203 13.38 13.86 0.28
N ARG A 204 14.14 14.51 1.16
CA ARG A 204 15.45 15.11 0.84
C ARG A 204 16.48 14.05 0.46
N GLU A 205 16.25 12.80 0.84
CA GLU A 205 17.11 11.66 0.54
C GLU A 205 16.81 11.02 -0.83
N GLY A 206 15.72 11.39 -1.49
CA GLY A 206 15.40 10.95 -2.85
C GLY A 206 14.24 9.94 -2.96
N LEU A 207 13.72 9.45 -1.83
CA LEU A 207 12.51 8.61 -1.82
C LEU A 207 11.27 9.44 -2.19
N GLU A 208 10.37 8.82 -2.94
CA GLU A 208 9.09 9.39 -3.37
C GLU A 208 7.99 8.34 -3.17
N LEU A 209 6.86 8.76 -2.59
CA LEU A 209 5.67 7.93 -2.39
C LEU A 209 4.43 8.74 -2.74
N THR A 210 3.49 8.13 -3.47
CA THR A 210 2.20 8.75 -3.80
C THR A 210 1.08 7.94 -3.13
N LEU A 211 0.28 8.62 -2.31
CA LEU A 211 -0.70 8.01 -1.40
C LEU A 211 -1.84 8.99 -1.09
N THR A 212 -2.92 8.53 -0.48
CA THR A 212 -4.01 9.41 -0.04
C THR A 212 -3.53 10.36 1.07
N PRO A 213 -4.07 11.58 1.18
CA PRO A 213 -3.60 12.57 2.16
C PRO A 213 -3.78 12.11 3.62
N ASP A 214 -4.79 11.32 3.90
CA ASP A 214 -5.09 10.71 5.20
C ASP A 214 -4.21 9.48 5.52
N HIS A 215 -3.33 9.08 4.60
CA HIS A 215 -2.50 7.89 4.79
C HIS A 215 -1.43 8.10 5.85
N LEU A 216 -1.41 7.23 6.86
CA LEU A 216 -0.49 7.34 7.99
C LEU A 216 0.90 6.83 7.64
N VAL A 217 1.90 7.69 7.81
CA VAL A 217 3.33 7.38 7.67
C VAL A 217 3.96 7.43 9.06
N LEU A 218 4.79 6.44 9.40
CA LEU A 218 5.42 6.37 10.71
C LEU A 218 6.51 7.43 10.82
N THR A 219 6.42 8.28 11.85
CA THR A 219 7.43 9.30 12.20
C THR A 219 8.12 8.91 13.51
N PRO A 220 9.28 9.51 13.86
CA PRO A 220 9.90 9.28 15.17
C PRO A 220 8.97 9.59 16.35
N GLU A 221 7.98 10.44 16.12
CA GLU A 221 6.98 10.88 17.10
C GLU A 221 5.66 10.06 17.02
N GLY A 222 5.58 9.03 16.16
CA GLY A 222 4.37 8.21 15.94
C GLY A 222 3.81 8.35 14.52
N TYR A 223 2.69 7.70 14.22
CA TYR A 223 2.05 7.81 12.90
C TYR A 223 1.47 9.22 12.67
N ARG A 224 1.65 9.76 11.47
CA ARG A 224 1.06 11.04 11.03
C ARG A 224 0.51 10.92 9.62
N GLU A 225 -0.61 11.60 9.35
CA GLU A 225 -1.21 11.67 8.03
C GLU A 225 -0.26 12.34 7.03
N ALA A 226 -0.09 11.74 5.86
CA ALA A 226 0.84 12.17 4.83
C ALA A 226 0.60 13.62 4.39
N GLY A 227 -0.66 14.01 4.25
CA GLY A 227 -1.09 15.36 3.86
C GLY A 227 -0.75 16.45 4.89
N THR A 228 -0.53 16.07 6.15
CA THR A 228 -0.20 17.01 7.24
C THR A 228 1.31 17.21 7.41
N LEU A 229 2.13 16.39 6.76
CA LEU A 229 3.59 16.47 6.87
C LEU A 229 4.11 17.72 6.17
N LYS A 230 5.07 18.39 6.83
CA LYS A 230 5.68 19.63 6.35
C LYS A 230 7.15 19.41 5.99
N PRO A 231 7.73 20.23 5.09
CA PRO A 231 9.16 20.19 4.83
C PRO A 231 9.98 20.29 6.12
N GLY A 232 10.87 19.33 6.36
CA GLY A 232 11.64 19.21 7.60
C GLY A 232 11.14 18.14 8.57
N ASP A 233 9.88 17.70 8.46
CA ASP A 233 9.37 16.57 9.23
C ASP A 233 10.16 15.29 8.91
N ARG A 234 10.20 14.36 9.84
CA ARG A 234 10.97 13.11 9.73
C ARG A 234 10.04 11.91 9.59
N VAL A 235 10.36 11.00 8.68
CA VAL A 235 9.60 9.75 8.46
C VAL A 235 10.54 8.54 8.50
N LEU A 236 10.04 7.40 8.97
CA LEU A 236 10.80 6.16 9.05
C LEU A 236 10.89 5.49 7.68
N VAL A 237 12.07 4.94 7.41
CA VAL A 237 12.43 4.24 6.18
C VAL A 237 12.77 2.80 6.55
N GLN A 238 12.41 1.80 5.74
CA GLN A 238 12.78 0.39 5.98
C GLN A 238 14.22 0.22 6.51
N SER A 239 14.39 -0.46 7.64
CA SER A 239 15.66 -0.57 8.38
C SER A 239 16.34 -1.93 8.31
N GLY A 240 15.82 -2.85 7.50
CA GLY A 240 16.33 -4.20 7.31
C GLY A 240 16.24 -4.69 5.87
N GLU A 241 16.70 -5.91 5.63
CA GLU A 241 16.58 -6.58 4.33
C GLU A 241 15.11 -6.96 4.07
N GLY A 242 14.62 -6.74 2.86
CA GLY A 242 13.29 -7.17 2.48
C GLY A 242 13.27 -8.63 2.06
N LEU A 243 12.30 -8.97 1.20
CA LEU A 243 12.16 -10.32 0.66
C LEU A 243 12.58 -10.37 -0.80
N PHE A 244 13.02 -11.56 -1.20
CA PHE A 244 13.39 -11.92 -2.56
C PHE A 244 12.76 -13.27 -2.92
N PRO A 245 12.35 -13.45 -4.18
CA PRO A 245 11.83 -14.72 -4.64
C PRO A 245 12.91 -15.79 -4.61
N LYS A 246 12.47 -17.03 -4.35
CA LYS A 246 13.31 -18.23 -4.46
C LYS A 246 13.35 -18.78 -5.89
N GLU A 247 12.34 -18.46 -6.68
CA GLU A 247 12.29 -18.84 -8.09
C GLU A 247 13.34 -18.06 -8.89
N ASP A 248 14.09 -18.80 -9.70
CA ASP A 248 15.17 -18.30 -10.51
C ASP A 248 14.86 -18.38 -12.01
N LEU A 249 13.72 -18.92 -12.44
CA LEU A 249 13.38 -18.94 -13.86
C LEU A 249 13.20 -17.52 -14.41
N LEU A 250 13.68 -17.30 -15.64
CA LEU A 250 13.47 -16.02 -16.31
C LEU A 250 11.99 -15.84 -16.69
N PRO A 251 11.51 -14.58 -16.80
CA PRO A 251 10.12 -14.31 -17.16
C PRO A 251 9.71 -14.98 -18.49
N PRO A 252 8.43 -15.39 -18.64
CA PRO A 252 7.96 -16.07 -19.85
C PRO A 252 8.31 -15.37 -21.19
N PRO A 253 8.24 -14.02 -21.31
CA PRO A 253 8.67 -13.33 -22.53
C PRO A 253 10.13 -13.58 -22.91
N VAL A 254 11.02 -13.72 -21.92
CA VAL A 254 12.44 -14.01 -22.15
C VAL A 254 12.62 -15.45 -22.61
N LEU A 255 11.93 -16.39 -21.96
CA LEU A 255 11.96 -17.79 -22.36
C LEU A 255 11.36 -18.03 -23.76
N ALA A 256 10.43 -17.17 -24.21
CA ALA A 256 9.92 -17.18 -25.57
C ALA A 256 11.00 -16.76 -26.57
N VAL A 257 11.75 -15.68 -26.29
CA VAL A 257 12.91 -15.29 -27.12
C VAL A 257 13.93 -16.43 -27.23
N VAL A 258 14.26 -17.09 -26.12
CA VAL A 258 15.20 -18.23 -26.10
C VAL A 258 14.68 -19.41 -26.93
N ARG A 259 13.38 -19.71 -26.90
CA ARG A 259 12.78 -20.85 -27.62
C ARG A 259 12.52 -20.56 -29.10
N GLU A 260 11.83 -19.47 -29.39
CA GLU A 260 11.26 -19.19 -30.72
C GLU A 260 12.29 -18.63 -31.69
N ARG A 261 13.14 -17.70 -31.25
CA ARG A 261 14.12 -17.05 -32.14
C ARG A 261 15.28 -17.97 -32.49
N VAL A 262 15.73 -18.77 -31.53
CA VAL A 262 16.76 -19.80 -31.76
C VAL A 262 16.22 -20.89 -32.71
N ALA A 263 14.91 -21.19 -32.67
CA ALA A 263 14.29 -22.15 -33.58
C ALA A 263 14.05 -21.61 -35.01
N THR A 264 13.66 -20.33 -35.16
CA THR A 264 13.19 -19.73 -36.42
C THR A 264 14.28 -19.03 -37.26
N ALA A 265 15.43 -18.71 -36.66
CA ALA A 265 16.53 -18.01 -37.34
C ALA A 265 17.19 -18.78 -38.51
N GLY A 266 16.84 -20.05 -38.72
CA GLY A 266 17.34 -20.88 -39.84
C GLY A 266 16.42 -21.01 -41.06
N SER A 267 15.32 -20.25 -41.14
CA SER A 267 14.26 -20.46 -42.14
C SER A 267 14.64 -20.16 -43.61
N ARG A 268 15.89 -19.80 -43.94
CA ARG A 268 16.32 -19.53 -45.33
C ARG A 268 17.34 -20.50 -45.94
N SER A 269 17.92 -21.42 -45.16
CA SER A 269 18.71 -22.54 -45.68
C SER A 269 19.02 -23.53 -44.53
N GLY A 270 18.87 -24.84 -44.77
CA GLY A 270 19.03 -25.88 -43.74
C GLY A 270 20.41 -25.93 -43.06
N GLN A 271 21.46 -25.36 -43.66
CA GLN A 271 22.80 -25.24 -43.03
C GLN A 271 22.87 -24.14 -41.97
N GLY A 272 22.10 -23.05 -42.08
CA GLY A 272 22.15 -21.94 -41.12
C GLY A 272 21.41 -22.21 -39.81
N GLN A 273 20.56 -23.24 -39.76
CA GLN A 273 19.73 -23.54 -38.59
C GLN A 273 20.52 -24.23 -37.46
N GLU A 274 21.47 -25.11 -37.80
CA GLU A 274 22.35 -25.74 -36.80
C GLU A 274 23.35 -24.73 -36.22
N ASP A 275 23.91 -23.85 -37.06
CA ASP A 275 24.86 -22.82 -36.63
C ASP A 275 24.25 -21.82 -35.64
N VAL A 276 23.00 -21.39 -35.85
CA VAL A 276 22.32 -20.46 -34.94
C VAL A 276 21.89 -21.15 -33.64
N LYS A 277 21.42 -22.41 -33.71
CA LYS A 277 21.13 -23.20 -32.51
C LYS A 277 22.38 -23.43 -31.66
N ALA A 278 23.50 -23.76 -32.30
CA ALA A 278 24.79 -23.90 -31.62
C ALA A 278 25.27 -22.56 -31.03
N GLN A 279 25.11 -21.45 -31.77
CA GLN A 279 25.53 -20.12 -31.32
C GLN A 279 24.83 -19.64 -30.03
N TYR A 280 23.55 -20.00 -29.85
CA TYR A 280 22.73 -19.55 -28.72
C TYR A 280 22.36 -20.69 -27.76
N ALA A 281 23.07 -21.83 -27.83
CA ALA A 281 22.83 -22.99 -26.97
C ALA A 281 23.00 -22.65 -25.47
N HIS A 282 23.80 -21.63 -25.16
CA HIS A 282 24.12 -21.20 -23.80
C HIS A 282 23.33 -19.97 -23.35
N LEU A 283 22.26 -19.57 -24.06
CA LEU A 283 21.42 -18.47 -23.61
C LEU A 283 20.86 -18.74 -22.20
N PRO A 284 20.94 -17.76 -21.29
CA PRO A 284 20.39 -17.93 -19.95
C PRO A 284 18.89 -18.18 -19.97
N THR A 285 18.45 -19.17 -19.21
CA THR A 285 17.02 -19.45 -18.93
C THR A 285 16.66 -19.23 -17.47
N ARG A 286 17.66 -18.94 -16.63
CA ARG A 286 17.54 -18.65 -15.21
C ARG A 286 18.28 -17.36 -14.86
N TRP A 287 17.77 -16.66 -13.87
CA TRP A 287 18.45 -15.61 -13.15
C TRP A 287 19.72 -16.15 -12.50
N SER A 288 20.80 -15.40 -12.63
CA SER A 288 22.06 -15.68 -11.95
C SER A 288 22.72 -14.36 -11.53
N GLN A 289 23.72 -14.44 -10.67
CA GLN A 289 24.51 -13.28 -10.30
C GLN A 289 25.20 -12.68 -11.53
N GLU A 290 25.71 -13.52 -12.44
CA GLU A 290 26.41 -13.10 -13.65
C GLU A 290 25.48 -12.40 -14.64
N LEU A 291 24.24 -12.89 -14.81
CA LEU A 291 23.25 -12.20 -15.65
C LEU A 291 22.88 -10.85 -15.05
N GLY A 292 22.77 -10.77 -13.72
CA GLY A 292 22.69 -9.51 -13.00
C GLY A 292 23.84 -8.59 -13.36
N VAL A 293 25.10 -9.05 -13.25
CA VAL A 293 26.29 -8.26 -13.58
C VAL A 293 26.24 -7.75 -15.03
N ALA A 294 25.90 -8.61 -15.99
CA ALA A 294 25.77 -8.22 -17.39
C ALA A 294 24.72 -7.11 -17.59
N LEU A 295 23.55 -7.22 -16.93
CA LEU A 295 22.52 -6.17 -16.96
C LEU A 295 23.00 -4.86 -16.32
N GLY A 296 23.69 -4.95 -15.18
CA GLY A 296 24.24 -3.78 -14.49
C GLY A 296 25.28 -3.06 -15.35
N TRP A 297 26.18 -3.82 -15.97
CA TRP A 297 27.19 -3.30 -16.88
C TRP A 297 26.57 -2.69 -18.13
N LEU A 298 25.55 -3.33 -18.71
CA LEU A 298 24.79 -2.79 -19.85
C LEU A 298 24.15 -1.43 -19.54
N LEU A 299 23.57 -1.29 -18.35
CA LEU A 299 22.93 -0.03 -17.95
C LEU A 299 23.94 1.07 -17.63
N GLY A 300 25.13 0.73 -17.13
CA GLY A 300 26.22 1.68 -16.91
C GLY A 300 26.93 2.02 -18.22
N ASP A 301 27.83 1.13 -18.64
CA ASP A 301 28.73 1.28 -19.78
C ASP A 301 28.25 0.50 -21.02
N GLY A 302 26.98 0.65 -21.37
CA GLY A 302 26.42 0.02 -22.56
C GLY A 302 25.27 0.79 -23.21
N TYR A 303 24.78 0.23 -24.30
CA TYR A 303 23.58 0.71 -24.99
C TYR A 303 22.74 -0.44 -25.52
N LEU A 304 21.46 -0.15 -25.69
CA LEU A 304 20.50 -1.03 -26.33
C LEU A 304 19.78 -0.24 -27.43
N ARG A 305 19.69 -0.84 -28.61
CA ARG A 305 18.88 -0.41 -29.76
C ARG A 305 17.92 -1.53 -30.14
N GLU A 306 17.07 -1.28 -31.13
CA GLU A 306 16.14 -2.30 -31.65
C GLU A 306 16.87 -3.49 -32.30
N ASP A 307 17.99 -3.22 -32.96
CA ASP A 307 18.72 -4.15 -33.81
C ASP A 307 20.05 -4.65 -33.21
N GLY A 308 20.43 -4.16 -32.04
CA GLY A 308 21.68 -4.55 -31.42
C GLY A 308 21.89 -4.02 -30.00
N VAL A 309 22.83 -4.64 -29.32
CA VAL A 309 23.25 -4.33 -27.95
C VAL A 309 24.77 -4.23 -27.91
N GLY A 310 25.29 -3.25 -27.17
CA GLY A 310 26.72 -3.01 -27.08
C GLY A 310 27.18 -2.74 -25.66
N PHE A 311 28.39 -3.23 -25.36
CA PHE A 311 29.08 -3.10 -24.09
C PHE A 311 30.42 -2.40 -24.32
N TYR A 312 30.72 -1.41 -23.49
CA TYR A 312 31.99 -0.70 -23.48
C TYR A 312 32.83 -1.15 -22.28
N PHE A 313 34.13 -1.26 -22.51
CA PHE A 313 35.12 -1.57 -21.50
C PHE A 313 36.31 -0.62 -21.70
N SER A 314 36.84 -0.01 -20.64
CA SER A 314 38.18 0.56 -20.75
C SER A 314 39.19 -0.57 -20.98
N ARG A 315 40.40 -0.26 -21.49
CA ARG A 315 41.46 -1.28 -21.62
C ARG A 315 41.69 -2.03 -20.30
N LYS A 316 41.69 -1.29 -19.20
CA LYS A 316 41.84 -1.83 -17.85
C LYS A 316 40.67 -2.75 -17.46
N ASP A 317 39.43 -2.34 -17.68
CA ASP A 317 38.26 -3.16 -17.36
C ASP A 317 38.22 -4.45 -18.19
N PHE A 318 38.64 -4.37 -19.45
CA PHE A 318 38.68 -5.53 -20.34
C PHE A 318 39.70 -6.57 -19.88
N GLU A 319 40.79 -6.14 -19.22
CA GLU A 319 41.78 -7.02 -18.60
C GLU A 319 41.29 -7.55 -17.25
N GLU A 320 40.92 -6.66 -16.32
CA GLU A 320 40.57 -7.01 -14.94
C GLU A 320 39.23 -7.77 -14.81
N VAL A 321 38.31 -7.56 -15.75
CA VAL A 321 36.97 -8.16 -15.78
C VAL A 321 36.76 -8.98 -17.05
N SER A 322 37.84 -9.55 -17.60
CA SER A 322 37.87 -10.33 -18.85
C SER A 322 36.88 -11.51 -18.91
N TRP A 323 36.48 -12.04 -17.74
CA TRP A 323 35.46 -13.08 -17.65
C TRP A 323 34.09 -12.61 -18.16
N LEU A 324 33.75 -11.31 -18.05
CA LEU A 324 32.43 -10.80 -18.46
C LEU A 324 32.29 -10.73 -19.99
N PRO A 325 33.22 -10.14 -20.76
CA PRO A 325 33.23 -10.26 -22.22
C PRO A 325 33.24 -11.73 -22.70
N THR A 326 33.96 -12.60 -21.99
CA THR A 326 34.02 -14.04 -22.30
C THR A 326 32.66 -14.69 -22.11
N LEU A 327 31.99 -14.40 -20.99
CA LEU A 327 30.65 -14.90 -20.69
C LEU A 327 29.59 -14.38 -21.67
N LEU A 328 29.62 -13.09 -22.01
CA LEU A 328 28.71 -12.52 -23.01
C LEU A 328 28.88 -13.23 -24.37
N ARG A 329 30.12 -13.58 -24.72
CA ARG A 329 30.41 -14.31 -25.96
C ARG A 329 29.97 -15.78 -25.92
N ASP A 330 30.04 -16.40 -24.75
CA ASP A 330 29.50 -17.74 -24.52
C ASP A 330 27.98 -17.76 -24.73
N TRP A 331 27.26 -16.80 -24.16
CA TRP A 331 25.80 -16.72 -24.27
C TRP A 331 25.29 -16.28 -25.66
N PHE A 332 25.98 -15.34 -26.30
CA PHE A 332 25.47 -14.62 -27.45
C PHE A 332 26.27 -14.86 -28.75
N GLY A 333 27.29 -15.72 -28.70
CA GLY A 333 28.24 -15.96 -29.78
C GLY A 333 29.38 -14.94 -29.84
N ARG A 334 30.26 -15.03 -30.83
CA ARG A 334 31.52 -14.24 -30.87
C ARG A 334 31.34 -12.71 -30.76
N GLY A 335 30.23 -12.18 -31.30
CA GLY A 335 30.01 -10.74 -31.42
C GLY A 335 31.06 -10.02 -32.28
N THR A 336 30.97 -8.70 -32.35
CA THR A 336 31.99 -7.85 -33.00
C THR A 336 32.72 -7.04 -31.94
N LEU A 337 34.03 -7.23 -31.82
CA LEU A 337 34.89 -6.49 -30.89
C LEU A 337 35.71 -5.46 -31.67
N GLN A 338 35.62 -4.19 -31.29
CA GLN A 338 36.35 -3.09 -31.91
C GLN A 338 37.02 -2.24 -30.84
N GLU A 339 38.23 -1.77 -31.12
CA GLU A 339 38.85 -0.73 -30.32
C GLU A 339 38.39 0.64 -30.83
N THR A 340 37.91 1.49 -29.93
CA THR A 340 37.42 2.83 -30.26
C THR A 340 38.57 3.86 -30.24
N PRO A 341 38.41 5.02 -30.92
CA PRO A 341 39.39 6.12 -30.84
C PRO A 341 39.62 6.67 -29.42
N SER A 342 38.73 6.36 -28.47
CA SER A 342 38.84 6.74 -27.07
C SER A 342 39.57 5.71 -26.18
N ASN A 343 40.31 4.76 -26.77
CA ASN A 343 40.99 3.67 -26.06
C ASN A 343 40.04 2.82 -25.20
N THR A 344 38.85 2.53 -25.72
CA THR A 344 37.91 1.59 -25.11
C THR A 344 37.60 0.44 -26.07
N TYR A 345 37.34 -0.74 -25.53
CA TYR A 345 36.83 -1.86 -26.29
C TYR A 345 35.31 -1.81 -26.35
N HIS A 346 34.76 -1.95 -27.55
CA HIS A 346 33.33 -2.02 -27.82
C HIS A 346 32.98 -3.43 -28.31
N LEU A 347 32.24 -4.18 -27.50
CA LEU A 347 31.71 -5.49 -27.82
C LEU A 347 30.24 -5.36 -28.23
N HIS A 348 29.95 -5.62 -29.50
CA HIS A 348 28.62 -5.49 -30.09
C HIS A 348 28.01 -6.84 -30.44
N PHE A 349 26.71 -6.96 -30.21
CA PHE A 349 25.90 -8.08 -30.64
C PHE A 349 24.67 -7.59 -31.41
N ASN A 350 24.21 -8.44 -32.34
CA ASN A 350 23.08 -8.17 -33.22
C ASN A 350 21.73 -8.34 -32.50
N ARG A 351 20.67 -8.51 -33.30
CA ARG A 351 19.26 -8.50 -32.89
C ARG A 351 18.88 -9.47 -31.77
N ILE A 352 19.30 -10.74 -31.79
CA ILE A 352 18.82 -11.75 -30.82
C ILE A 352 19.20 -11.38 -29.38
N PRO A 353 20.46 -11.04 -29.07
CA PRO A 353 20.84 -10.53 -27.74
C PRO A 353 20.11 -9.23 -27.36
N ALA A 354 19.85 -8.34 -28.32
CA ALA A 354 19.06 -7.13 -28.07
C ALA A 354 17.61 -7.48 -27.66
N GLU A 355 16.95 -8.38 -28.40
CA GLU A 355 15.61 -8.89 -28.08
C GLU A 355 15.58 -9.57 -26.69
N PHE A 356 16.63 -10.30 -26.32
CA PHE A 356 16.77 -10.92 -25.00
C PHE A 356 16.77 -9.88 -23.86
N PHE A 357 17.59 -8.82 -23.98
CA PHE A 357 17.62 -7.75 -22.98
C PHE A 357 16.35 -6.90 -22.98
N GLN A 358 15.71 -6.70 -24.13
CA GLN A 358 14.40 -6.05 -24.22
C GLN A 358 13.31 -6.87 -23.53
N ALA A 359 13.31 -8.19 -23.70
CA ALA A 359 12.37 -9.08 -23.02
C ALA A 359 12.58 -9.11 -21.50
N LEU A 360 13.81 -8.89 -21.03
CA LEU A 360 14.10 -8.64 -19.60
C LEU A 360 13.58 -7.26 -19.12
N GLY A 361 13.15 -6.38 -20.03
CA GLY A 361 12.58 -5.07 -19.71
C GLY A 361 13.56 -3.91 -19.83
N VAL A 362 14.77 -4.12 -20.38
CA VAL A 362 15.68 -3.02 -20.70
C VAL A 362 15.08 -2.23 -21.87
N LYS A 363 14.86 -0.93 -21.69
CA LYS A 363 14.30 -0.07 -22.74
C LYS A 363 15.40 0.60 -23.56
N PRO A 364 15.26 0.71 -24.90
CA PRO A 364 16.08 1.61 -25.72
C PRO A 364 15.78 3.06 -25.34
N ALA A 365 16.54 3.61 -24.40
CA ALA A 365 16.24 4.90 -23.77
C ALA A 365 17.47 5.80 -23.73
N LYS A 366 17.24 7.12 -23.71
CA LYS A 366 18.31 8.09 -23.49
C LYS A 366 18.87 7.96 -22.06
N ALA A 367 20.08 8.47 -21.83
CA ALA A 367 20.72 8.42 -20.52
C ALA A 367 19.88 9.03 -19.38
N THR A 368 19.03 10.02 -19.68
CA THR A 368 18.10 10.67 -18.73
C THR A 368 16.84 9.85 -18.43
N GLU A 369 16.54 8.85 -19.26
CA GLU A 369 15.31 8.05 -19.23
C GLU A 369 15.56 6.59 -18.82
N LYS A 370 16.84 6.20 -18.64
CA LYS A 370 17.21 4.87 -18.14
C LYS A 370 16.47 4.58 -16.83
N ARG A 371 15.96 3.36 -16.68
CA ARG A 371 15.29 2.83 -15.48
C ARG A 371 15.78 1.40 -15.23
N VAL A 372 15.62 0.92 -14.00
CA VAL A 372 15.84 -0.50 -13.72
C VAL A 372 14.79 -1.32 -14.49
N PRO A 373 15.17 -2.44 -15.15
CA PRO A 373 14.22 -3.32 -15.81
C PRO A 373 13.17 -3.89 -14.84
N GLU A 374 11.90 -3.91 -15.24
CA GLU A 374 10.80 -4.34 -14.36
C GLU A 374 11.02 -5.74 -13.78
N SER A 375 11.52 -6.67 -14.61
CA SER A 375 11.78 -8.05 -14.20
C SER A 375 12.78 -8.16 -13.04
N LEU A 376 13.68 -7.19 -12.89
CA LEU A 376 14.71 -7.22 -11.86
C LEU A 376 14.15 -6.94 -10.46
N PHE A 377 13.05 -6.20 -10.35
CA PHE A 377 12.35 -6.03 -9.06
C PHE A 377 11.76 -7.35 -8.53
N ARG A 378 11.62 -8.36 -9.41
CA ARG A 378 11.12 -9.71 -9.11
C ARG A 378 12.20 -10.77 -9.27
N ALA A 379 13.46 -10.36 -9.36
CA ALA A 379 14.58 -11.29 -9.49
C ALA A 379 15.03 -11.80 -8.10
N PRO A 380 15.60 -13.01 -8.02
CA PRO A 380 16.18 -13.51 -6.79
C PRO A 380 17.33 -12.61 -6.33
N ARG A 381 17.63 -12.70 -5.03
CA ARG A 381 18.63 -11.86 -4.35
C ARG A 381 19.97 -11.80 -5.08
N GLU A 382 20.46 -12.95 -5.57
CA GLU A 382 21.76 -13.08 -6.24
C GLU A 382 21.84 -12.20 -7.51
N ALA A 383 20.77 -12.19 -8.30
CA ALA A 383 20.69 -11.42 -9.54
C ALA A 383 20.61 -9.92 -9.27
N VAL A 384 19.86 -9.51 -8.24
CA VAL A 384 19.80 -8.10 -7.79
C VAL A 384 21.18 -7.64 -7.31
N VAL A 385 21.87 -8.45 -6.51
CA VAL A 385 23.25 -8.19 -6.06
C VAL A 385 24.20 -8.10 -7.25
N GLY A 386 24.10 -9.02 -8.20
CA GLY A 386 24.87 -9.02 -9.44
C GLY A 386 24.67 -7.72 -10.24
N PHE A 387 23.42 -7.30 -10.41
CA PHE A 387 23.07 -6.05 -11.09
C PHE A 387 23.68 -4.83 -10.43
N LEU A 388 23.52 -4.70 -9.10
CA LEU A 388 24.10 -3.58 -8.36
C LEU A 388 25.63 -3.61 -8.46
N ARG A 389 26.26 -4.77 -8.35
CA ARG A 389 27.71 -4.93 -8.50
C ARG A 389 28.17 -4.50 -9.89
N GLY A 390 27.51 -4.96 -10.95
CA GLY A 390 27.82 -4.58 -12.34
C GLY A 390 27.70 -3.07 -12.57
N LEU A 391 26.57 -2.48 -12.15
CA LEU A 391 26.29 -1.06 -12.34
C LEU A 391 27.26 -0.15 -11.57
N PHE A 392 27.54 -0.47 -10.30
CA PHE A 392 28.54 0.28 -9.52
C PHE A 392 29.97 0.04 -10.01
N SER A 393 30.27 -1.10 -10.64
CA SER A 393 31.59 -1.36 -11.22
C SER A 393 31.83 -0.55 -12.48
N ALA A 394 30.81 -0.34 -13.31
CA ALA A 394 30.84 0.55 -14.45
C ALA A 394 30.92 2.03 -14.00
N ASP A 395 29.84 2.56 -13.43
CA ASP A 395 29.67 4.01 -13.18
C ASP A 395 29.94 4.46 -11.73
N GLY A 396 30.16 3.50 -10.83
CA GLY A 396 30.36 3.79 -9.42
C GLY A 396 31.81 4.12 -9.05
N SER A 397 31.96 4.84 -7.93
CA SER A 397 33.27 5.25 -7.41
C SER A 397 33.34 5.17 -5.88
N VAL A 398 34.56 5.01 -5.38
CA VAL A 398 34.90 5.10 -3.96
C VAL A 398 35.65 6.39 -3.71
N GLN A 399 35.08 7.28 -2.90
CA GLN A 399 35.69 8.53 -2.48
C GLN A 399 36.09 8.45 -1.01
N VAL A 400 37.39 8.44 -0.73
CA VAL A 400 37.96 8.47 0.62
C VAL A 400 38.30 9.93 0.96
N ASN A 401 37.89 10.37 2.14
CA ASN A 401 38.23 11.67 2.70
C ASN A 401 39.09 11.47 3.96
N PRO A 402 40.43 11.52 3.82
CA PRO A 402 41.34 11.29 4.95
C PRO A 402 41.14 12.28 6.10
N ARG A 403 40.81 13.55 5.79
CA ARG A 403 40.59 14.59 6.81
C ARG A 403 39.39 14.30 7.69
N LYS A 404 38.31 13.77 7.10
CA LYS A 404 37.10 13.38 7.83
C LYS A 404 37.12 11.94 8.33
N GLN A 405 38.19 11.19 8.03
CA GLN A 405 38.29 9.75 8.27
C GLN A 405 37.03 9.00 7.80
N ASP A 406 36.50 9.39 6.63
CA ASP A 406 35.27 8.83 6.08
C ASP A 406 35.46 8.44 4.61
N ALA A 407 34.66 7.49 4.15
CA ALA A 407 34.60 7.09 2.76
C ALA A 407 33.16 7.02 2.27
N THR A 408 32.94 7.20 0.98
CA THR A 408 31.61 7.06 0.38
C THR A 408 31.69 6.24 -0.89
N VAL A 409 30.69 5.39 -1.09
CA VAL A 409 30.43 4.73 -2.38
C VAL A 409 29.39 5.58 -3.10
N ARG A 410 29.65 5.92 -4.36
CA ARG A 410 28.83 6.86 -5.11
C ARG A 410 28.51 6.33 -6.50
N LEU A 411 27.28 6.55 -6.95
CA LEU A 411 26.83 6.27 -8.31
C LEU A 411 26.25 7.55 -8.91
N ALA A 412 26.86 8.04 -10.00
CA ALA A 412 26.39 9.23 -10.70
C ALA A 412 25.52 8.82 -11.90
N SER A 413 24.43 9.55 -12.15
CA SER A 413 23.62 9.35 -13.36
C SER A 413 22.93 10.65 -13.77
N SER A 414 22.57 10.74 -15.05
CA SER A 414 21.69 11.81 -15.55
C SER A 414 20.21 11.41 -15.47
N SER A 415 19.90 10.14 -15.14
CA SER A 415 18.54 9.67 -14.86
C SER A 415 18.32 9.65 -13.34
N LEU A 416 17.47 10.57 -12.85
CA LEU A 416 17.01 10.54 -11.46
C LEU A 416 16.21 9.26 -11.18
N GLY A 417 15.35 8.85 -12.13
CA GLY A 417 14.53 7.65 -12.00
C GLY A 417 15.36 6.38 -11.84
N LEU A 418 16.48 6.25 -12.56
CA LEU A 418 17.41 5.13 -12.36
C LEU A 418 17.97 5.10 -10.94
N LEU A 419 18.40 6.25 -10.42
CA LEU A 419 18.96 6.31 -9.06
C LEU A 419 17.90 6.03 -8.00
N GLN A 420 16.64 6.44 -8.21
CA GLN A 420 15.52 6.12 -7.31
C GLN A 420 15.21 4.62 -7.32
N ASP A 421 15.18 3.98 -8.49
CA ASP A 421 15.00 2.54 -8.60
C ASP A 421 16.15 1.77 -7.92
N VAL A 422 17.40 2.20 -8.16
CA VAL A 422 18.59 1.63 -7.51
C VAL A 422 18.55 1.84 -5.99
N GLN A 423 18.07 3.00 -5.53
CA GLN A 423 17.86 3.27 -4.11
C GLN A 423 16.85 2.29 -3.49
N LEU A 424 15.76 1.95 -4.18
CA LEU A 424 14.80 0.95 -3.72
C LEU A 424 15.40 -0.47 -3.69
N LEU A 425 16.16 -0.87 -4.71
CA LEU A 425 16.83 -2.18 -4.72
C LEU A 425 17.86 -2.30 -3.57
N LEU A 426 18.66 -1.25 -3.36
CA LEU A 426 19.60 -1.19 -2.23
C LEU A 426 18.85 -1.21 -0.89
N LEU A 427 17.74 -0.50 -0.79
CA LEU A 427 16.93 -0.51 0.42
C LEU A 427 16.35 -1.90 0.72
N ASN A 428 15.96 -2.66 -0.31
CA ASN A 428 15.55 -4.05 -0.17
C ASN A 428 16.70 -4.97 0.31
N LEU A 429 17.96 -4.56 0.17
CA LEU A 429 19.13 -5.20 0.78
C LEU A 429 19.48 -4.64 2.18
N GLY A 430 18.69 -3.71 2.70
CA GLY A 430 18.95 -2.99 3.96
C GLY A 430 20.03 -1.90 3.83
N ILE A 431 20.29 -1.39 2.62
CA ILE A 431 21.31 -0.35 2.35
C ILE A 431 20.60 0.96 1.99
N TYR A 432 20.68 1.94 2.89
CA TYR A 432 20.01 3.24 2.67
C TYR A 432 20.96 4.32 2.11
N GLY A 433 20.74 4.71 0.85
CA GLY A 433 21.47 5.78 0.18
C GLY A 433 20.72 7.12 0.16
N ARG A 434 21.44 8.21 -0.11
CA ARG A 434 20.86 9.55 -0.36
C ARG A 434 21.18 9.97 -1.80
N ILE A 435 20.19 10.46 -2.52
CA ILE A 435 20.36 11.09 -3.83
C ILE A 435 20.45 12.59 -3.65
N HIS A 436 21.38 13.25 -4.32
CA HIS A 436 21.38 14.70 -4.44
C HIS A 436 21.71 15.15 -5.86
N ARG A 437 21.34 16.39 -6.18
CA ARG A 437 21.76 17.03 -7.43
C ARG A 437 23.25 17.33 -7.36
N ARG A 438 24.02 16.80 -8.31
CA ARG A 438 25.48 16.98 -8.44
C ARG A 438 25.82 18.17 -9.33
N ARG A 439 25.12 18.33 -10.46
CA ARG A 439 25.31 19.43 -11.42
C ARG A 439 23.98 19.86 -12.02
N ALA A 440 23.81 21.17 -12.23
CA ALA A 440 22.67 21.72 -12.97
C ALA A 440 22.82 21.47 -14.48
N ALA A 441 21.72 21.53 -15.22
CA ALA A 441 21.73 21.50 -16.68
C ALA A 441 22.44 22.74 -17.23
N GLY A 442 23.03 22.62 -18.41
CA GLY A 442 23.75 23.72 -19.02
C GLY A 442 24.37 23.33 -20.35
N HIS A 443 25.39 24.06 -20.78
CA HIS A 443 26.17 23.73 -21.97
C HIS A 443 27.61 23.40 -21.58
N LYS A 444 28.17 22.36 -22.19
CA LYS A 444 29.59 22.00 -22.03
C LYS A 444 30.26 21.81 -23.37
N LEU A 445 31.51 22.26 -23.46
CA LEU A 445 32.42 21.88 -24.53
C LEU A 445 32.78 20.40 -24.35
N LEU A 446 32.22 19.53 -25.19
CA LEU A 446 32.53 18.10 -25.25
C LEU A 446 33.21 17.79 -26.59
N PRO A 447 33.96 16.67 -26.68
CA PRO A 447 34.53 16.22 -27.94
C PRO A 447 33.44 16.08 -29.01
N ASP A 448 33.69 16.58 -30.22
CA ASP A 448 32.73 16.53 -31.33
C ASP A 448 32.80 15.23 -32.16
N GLY A 449 33.62 14.28 -31.73
CA GLY A 449 33.86 13.02 -32.44
C GLY A 449 34.76 13.15 -33.68
N ARG A 450 35.28 14.35 -33.98
CA ARG A 450 36.19 14.65 -35.10
C ARG A 450 37.52 15.26 -34.63
N GLY A 451 37.84 15.13 -33.33
CA GLY A 451 39.04 15.69 -32.71
C GLY A 451 38.91 17.14 -32.25
N GLY A 452 37.76 17.79 -32.46
CA GLY A 452 37.44 19.13 -31.98
C GLY A 452 36.62 19.13 -30.70
N ARG A 453 36.24 20.32 -30.22
CA ARG A 453 35.29 20.51 -29.11
C ARG A 453 34.11 21.35 -29.58
N ARG A 454 32.89 20.91 -29.29
CA ARG A 454 31.66 21.64 -29.58
C ARG A 454 30.84 21.80 -28.30
N ALA A 455 30.10 22.90 -28.18
CA ALA A 455 29.17 23.08 -27.08
C ALA A 455 27.95 22.17 -27.28
N TYR A 456 27.68 21.31 -26.30
CA TYR A 456 26.50 20.45 -26.25
C TYR A 456 25.65 20.79 -25.03
N PRO A 457 24.31 20.75 -25.15
CA PRO A 457 23.44 20.78 -23.99
C PRO A 457 23.68 19.53 -23.14
N VAL A 458 23.90 19.72 -21.85
CA VAL A 458 24.08 18.65 -20.87
C VAL A 458 22.93 18.71 -19.87
N ALA A 459 22.33 17.55 -19.60
CA ALA A 459 21.27 17.40 -18.62
C ALA A 459 21.80 17.60 -17.20
N GLU A 460 20.87 17.78 -16.25
CA GLU A 460 21.20 17.71 -14.83
C GLU A 460 21.83 16.36 -14.49
N GLN A 461 22.80 16.39 -13.57
CA GLN A 461 23.43 15.17 -13.06
C GLN A 461 23.10 15.01 -11.58
N TYR A 462 22.79 13.78 -11.21
CA TYR A 462 22.45 13.34 -9.86
C TYR A 462 23.51 12.35 -9.37
N GLU A 463 23.62 12.22 -8.05
CA GLU A 463 24.54 11.28 -7.42
C GLU A 463 23.87 10.61 -6.22
N LEU A 464 23.84 9.27 -6.23
CA LEU A 464 23.45 8.43 -5.12
C LEU A 464 24.69 8.15 -4.26
N ILE A 465 24.61 8.43 -2.97
CA ILE A 465 25.71 8.33 -2.02
C ILE A 465 25.38 7.35 -0.90
N LEU A 466 26.27 6.39 -0.68
CA LEU A 466 26.28 5.46 0.43
C LEU A 466 27.45 5.83 1.37
N GLY A 467 27.15 6.03 2.65
CA GLY A 467 28.13 6.37 3.69
C GLY A 467 27.76 5.75 5.03
N GLY A 468 28.68 5.82 6.00
CA GLY A 468 28.50 5.16 7.31
C GLY A 468 28.26 3.65 7.17
N GLN A 469 27.35 3.09 7.97
CA GLN A 469 27.04 1.65 7.94
C GLN A 469 26.56 1.13 6.58
N ASN A 470 25.93 1.99 5.76
CA ASN A 470 25.38 1.58 4.47
C ASN A 470 26.47 1.32 3.42
N ARG A 471 27.60 2.04 3.52
CA ARG A 471 28.81 1.74 2.73
C ARG A 471 29.41 0.40 3.16
N ASP A 472 29.47 0.13 4.46
CA ASP A 472 30.06 -1.11 4.97
C ASP A 472 29.24 -2.32 4.49
N ARG A 473 27.91 -2.24 4.64
CA ARG A 473 26.99 -3.25 4.14
C ARG A 473 27.05 -3.41 2.62
N PHE A 474 27.27 -2.32 1.87
CA PHE A 474 27.56 -2.41 0.44
C PHE A 474 28.86 -3.17 0.16
N ALA A 475 29.94 -2.92 0.91
CA ALA A 475 31.22 -3.61 0.73
C ALA A 475 31.11 -5.12 0.97
N GLU A 476 30.26 -5.52 1.91
CA GLU A 476 30.00 -6.92 2.28
C GLU A 476 29.05 -7.61 1.30
N ALA A 477 27.91 -6.99 0.99
CA ALA A 477 26.85 -7.63 0.22
C ALA A 477 26.99 -7.45 -1.29
N VAL A 478 27.50 -6.31 -1.76
CA VAL A 478 27.55 -5.94 -3.18
C VAL A 478 28.99 -5.88 -3.68
N GLY A 479 29.78 -4.92 -3.23
CA GLY A 479 31.18 -4.73 -3.66
C GLY A 479 31.34 -4.31 -5.13
N PHE A 480 32.57 -4.35 -5.61
CA PHE A 480 32.98 -4.01 -6.99
C PHE A 480 33.66 -5.20 -7.67
N LEU A 481 33.62 -5.20 -9.00
CA LEU A 481 34.33 -6.18 -9.84
C LEU A 481 35.81 -5.88 -9.93
N GLN A 482 36.18 -4.60 -10.08
CA GLN A 482 37.59 -4.21 -10.19
C GLN A 482 38.31 -4.34 -8.84
N PRO A 483 39.44 -5.07 -8.77
CA PRO A 483 40.21 -5.23 -7.55
C PRO A 483 40.64 -3.89 -6.93
N GLU A 484 41.02 -2.90 -7.75
CA GLU A 484 41.44 -1.58 -7.26
C GLU A 484 40.32 -0.87 -6.49
N LYS A 485 39.10 -0.82 -7.06
CA LYS A 485 37.95 -0.17 -6.41
C LYS A 485 37.57 -0.90 -5.11
N GLN A 486 37.56 -2.23 -5.17
CA GLN A 486 37.22 -3.06 -4.02
C GLN A 486 38.27 -2.94 -2.91
N GLU A 487 39.56 -2.95 -3.24
CA GLU A 487 40.65 -2.85 -2.27
C GLU A 487 40.71 -1.45 -1.68
N LYS A 488 40.49 -0.40 -2.48
CA LYS A 488 40.36 0.97 -1.96
C LYS A 488 39.27 1.09 -0.88
N LEU A 489 38.15 0.40 -1.06
CA LEU A 489 37.08 0.36 -0.06
C LEU A 489 37.46 -0.49 1.16
N ARG A 490 38.03 -1.69 0.95
CA ARG A 490 38.45 -2.60 2.03
C ARG A 490 39.56 -2.01 2.89
N ALA A 491 40.60 -1.44 2.27
CA ALA A 491 41.71 -0.80 2.97
C ALA A 491 41.20 0.29 3.92
N PHE A 492 40.25 1.12 3.48
CA PHE A 492 39.62 2.10 4.36
C PHE A 492 38.89 1.43 5.55
N LEU A 493 38.13 0.36 5.31
CA LEU A 493 37.38 -0.35 6.35
C LEU A 493 38.30 -1.05 7.38
N GLN A 494 39.50 -1.47 6.97
CA GLN A 494 40.50 -2.09 7.83
C GLN A 494 41.30 -1.06 8.64
N GLN A 495 41.59 0.12 8.06
CA GLN A 495 42.42 1.15 8.69
C GLN A 495 41.66 2.04 9.68
N ARG A 496 40.33 1.96 9.74
CA ARG A 496 39.54 2.78 10.67
C ARG A 496 39.70 2.32 12.11
N SER A 497 39.84 3.27 13.02
CA SER A 497 39.97 3.04 14.46
C SER A 497 38.64 2.74 15.17
N ARG A 498 37.49 3.06 14.53
CA ARG A 498 36.14 2.88 15.08
C ARG A 498 35.17 2.40 14.00
N GLY A 499 34.15 1.65 14.41
CA GLY A 499 33.05 1.26 13.53
C GLY A 499 32.28 2.46 12.98
N SER A 500 31.59 2.27 11.86
CA SER A 500 30.76 3.32 11.27
C SER A 500 29.62 3.74 12.19
N TYR A 501 29.28 5.03 12.14
CA TYR A 501 28.06 5.54 12.76
C TYR A 501 26.83 4.83 12.19
N ARG A 502 25.97 4.34 13.09
CA ARG A 502 24.69 3.74 12.71
C ARG A 502 23.71 4.82 12.29
N LYS A 503 23.19 4.72 11.06
CA LYS A 503 22.18 5.66 10.58
C LYS A 503 20.79 5.22 11.04
N PRO A 504 19.94 6.16 11.50
CA PRO A 504 18.65 5.81 12.10
C PRO A 504 17.57 5.33 11.11
N PHE A 505 17.87 5.15 9.82
CA PHE A 505 16.88 4.83 8.78
C PHE A 505 15.64 5.73 8.86
N VAL A 506 15.90 7.03 8.72
CA VAL A 506 14.91 8.11 8.75
C VAL A 506 15.19 9.02 7.54
N ALA A 507 14.13 9.45 6.87
CA ALA A 507 14.16 10.43 5.80
C ALA A 507 13.56 11.76 6.28
N THR A 508 13.97 12.86 5.65
CA THR A 508 13.42 14.19 5.91
C THR A 508 12.46 14.55 4.79
N VAL A 509 11.23 14.93 5.12
CA VAL A 509 10.25 15.42 4.16
C VAL A 509 10.79 16.67 3.46
N ALA A 510 10.81 16.64 2.14
CA ALA A 510 11.17 17.77 1.28
C ALA A 510 9.93 18.52 0.83
N SER A 511 8.89 17.81 0.38
CA SER A 511 7.58 18.38 0.05
C SER A 511 6.47 17.33 0.12
N VAL A 512 5.24 17.83 0.27
CA VAL A 512 4.00 17.07 0.09
C VAL A 512 3.13 17.92 -0.83
N GLU A 513 2.85 17.41 -2.03
CA GLU A 513 2.19 18.16 -3.09
C GLU A 513 0.96 17.40 -3.61
N PRO A 514 -0.17 18.06 -3.90
CA PRO A 514 -1.30 17.43 -4.58
C PRO A 514 -0.86 16.77 -5.89
N ALA A 515 -1.28 15.53 -6.13
CA ALA A 515 -0.87 14.72 -7.27
C ALA A 515 -2.05 14.22 -8.12
N GLY A 516 -3.19 14.93 -8.05
CA GLY A 516 -4.41 14.59 -8.76
C GLY A 516 -5.19 13.46 -8.10
N THR A 517 -5.89 12.65 -8.90
CA THR A 517 -6.62 11.47 -8.46
C THR A 517 -6.05 10.22 -9.10
N ALA A 518 -6.02 9.10 -8.37
CA ALA A 518 -5.49 7.84 -8.88
C ALA A 518 -6.29 6.64 -8.35
N PRO A 519 -6.30 5.50 -9.07
CA PRO A 519 -6.70 4.21 -8.53
C PRO A 519 -5.80 3.86 -7.33
N VAL A 520 -6.42 3.62 -6.17
CA VAL A 520 -5.72 3.38 -4.92
C VAL A 520 -6.10 2.04 -4.31
N TYR A 521 -5.12 1.41 -3.67
CA TYR A 521 -5.18 0.06 -3.14
C TYR A 521 -4.64 0.04 -1.71
N ASP A 522 -5.08 -0.94 -0.94
CA ASP A 522 -4.51 -1.23 0.36
C ASP A 522 -4.43 -2.73 0.63
N LEU A 523 -3.82 -3.13 1.74
CA LEU A 523 -3.73 -4.51 2.21
C LEU A 523 -3.80 -4.53 3.74
N THR A 524 -4.12 -5.69 4.31
CA THR A 524 -4.16 -5.86 5.77
C THR A 524 -3.03 -6.76 6.25
N GLU A 525 -2.17 -6.23 7.13
CA GLU A 525 -1.23 -7.02 7.92
C GLU A 525 -1.70 -7.03 9.39
N PRO A 526 -2.14 -8.16 9.94
CA PRO A 526 -2.94 -8.20 11.16
C PRO A 526 -2.15 -8.03 12.47
N VAL A 527 -0.81 -8.07 12.46
CA VAL A 527 -0.02 -8.06 13.71
C VAL A 527 0.44 -6.65 14.10
N THR A 528 0.98 -5.92 13.13
CA THR A 528 1.53 -4.58 13.32
C THR A 528 0.72 -3.51 12.62
N HIS A 529 -0.28 -3.90 11.82
CA HIS A 529 -1.10 -2.94 11.06
C HIS A 529 -0.21 -2.01 10.23
N SER A 530 0.90 -2.56 9.71
CA SER A 530 1.93 -1.80 9.03
C SER A 530 2.45 -2.54 7.81
N LEU A 531 3.02 -1.77 6.90
CA LEU A 531 3.72 -2.26 5.73
C LEU A 531 4.84 -1.31 5.34
N VAL A 532 5.79 -1.82 4.56
CA VAL A 532 6.72 -0.96 3.84
C VAL A 532 6.15 -0.66 2.46
N ALA A 533 5.95 0.62 2.14
CA ALA A 533 5.45 1.08 0.85
C ALA A 533 6.42 2.10 0.24
N GLY A 534 6.99 1.79 -0.93
CA GLY A 534 7.98 2.66 -1.57
C GLY A 534 9.21 2.97 -0.69
N GLY A 535 9.52 2.07 0.25
CA GLY A 535 10.61 2.21 1.22
C GLY A 535 10.26 2.96 2.51
N LEU A 536 9.07 3.55 2.62
CA LEU A 536 8.58 4.20 3.85
C LEU A 536 7.76 3.24 4.69
N VAL A 537 7.81 3.38 6.01
CA VAL A 537 6.99 2.60 6.94
C VAL A 537 5.63 3.27 7.08
N CYS A 538 4.57 2.58 6.67
CA CYS A 538 3.20 3.10 6.59
C CYS A 538 2.23 2.19 7.35
N HIS A 539 1.07 2.72 7.71
CA HIS A 539 -0.02 1.98 8.37
C HIS A 539 -0.94 1.31 7.31
N ASN A 540 -1.69 0.28 7.67
CA ASN A 540 -2.79 -0.25 6.83
C ASN A 540 -4.11 0.52 7.04
N CYS A 541 -5.20 0.11 6.39
CA CYS A 541 -6.55 0.65 6.64
C CYS A 541 -7.10 0.23 8.02
N GLY A 542 -7.98 1.07 8.57
CA GLY A 542 -8.70 0.84 9.82
C GLY A 542 -10.16 0.44 9.56
N GLU A 543 -10.68 -0.49 10.36
CA GLU A 543 -11.91 -1.24 10.07
C GLU A 543 -13.20 -0.68 10.73
N ILE A 544 -13.11 0.25 11.70
CA ILE A 544 -14.29 0.75 12.45
C ILE A 544 -14.33 2.30 12.48
N PRO A 545 -15.48 2.96 12.27
CA PRO A 545 -15.60 4.40 12.45
C PRO A 545 -15.69 4.77 13.93
N LEU A 546 -14.54 5.05 14.51
CA LEU A 546 -14.39 5.64 15.83
C LEU A 546 -13.57 6.93 15.71
N THR A 547 -13.47 7.72 16.78
CA THR A 547 -12.45 8.76 16.82
C THR A 547 -11.07 8.12 17.03
N VAL A 548 -9.99 8.84 16.70
CA VAL A 548 -8.64 8.25 16.67
C VAL A 548 -8.25 7.67 18.03
N GLY A 549 -7.92 6.37 18.04
CA GLY A 549 -7.49 5.62 19.22
C GLY A 549 -8.62 5.09 20.12
N GLU A 550 -9.90 5.34 19.81
CA GLU A 550 -10.99 4.83 20.64
C GLU A 550 -11.14 3.30 20.54
N PRO A 551 -11.21 2.57 21.67
CA PRO A 551 -11.57 1.16 21.67
C PRO A 551 -13.09 0.97 21.64
N CYS A 552 -13.51 -0.25 21.28
CA CYS A 552 -14.91 -0.64 21.22
C CYS A 552 -15.36 -1.30 22.54
N ASP A 553 -16.32 -0.71 23.25
CA ASP A 553 -16.97 -1.29 24.44
C ASP A 553 -18.48 -1.40 24.18
N LEU A 554 -18.92 -2.60 23.80
CA LEU A 554 -20.29 -2.86 23.34
C LEU A 554 -20.99 -3.87 24.25
N GLY A 555 -22.28 -3.65 24.49
CA GLY A 555 -23.19 -4.60 25.11
C GLY A 555 -24.54 -4.55 24.43
N ALA A 556 -25.39 -5.55 24.63
CA ALA A 556 -26.73 -5.56 24.04
C ALA A 556 -27.78 -6.18 24.96
N LEU A 557 -28.99 -5.61 24.94
CA LEU A 557 -30.16 -6.18 25.62
C LEU A 557 -31.00 -6.96 24.62
N ASN A 558 -31.41 -8.18 24.98
CA ASN A 558 -32.30 -8.99 24.14
C ASN A 558 -33.75 -8.53 24.30
N LEU A 559 -34.27 -7.82 23.30
CA LEU A 559 -35.63 -7.27 23.31
C LEU A 559 -36.70 -8.36 23.41
N ALA A 560 -36.44 -9.55 22.86
CA ALA A 560 -37.40 -10.65 22.86
C ALA A 560 -37.63 -11.23 24.26
N ALA A 561 -36.69 -11.03 25.18
CA ALA A 561 -36.83 -11.44 26.58
C ALA A 561 -37.84 -10.56 27.35
N TYR A 562 -38.09 -9.35 26.86
CA TYR A 562 -39.01 -8.39 27.46
C TYR A 562 -40.42 -8.46 26.86
N VAL A 563 -40.76 -9.47 26.05
CA VAL A 563 -42.13 -9.64 25.53
C VAL A 563 -42.83 -10.77 26.30
N LYS A 564 -43.95 -10.44 26.96
CA LYS A 564 -44.81 -11.39 27.69
C LYS A 564 -46.24 -11.24 27.20
N ASP A 565 -46.89 -12.35 26.88
CA ASP A 565 -48.29 -12.41 26.42
C ASP A 565 -48.61 -11.43 25.27
N GLY A 566 -47.66 -11.24 24.35
CA GLY A 566 -47.79 -10.35 23.20
C GLY A 566 -47.46 -8.88 23.47
N GLU A 567 -47.09 -8.51 24.71
CA GLU A 567 -46.86 -7.12 25.12
C GLU A 567 -45.42 -6.88 25.60
N PHE A 568 -44.84 -5.75 25.21
CA PHE A 568 -43.49 -5.35 25.62
C PHE A 568 -43.49 -4.80 27.05
N GLN A 569 -42.72 -5.43 27.93
CA GLN A 569 -42.59 -5.10 29.35
C GLN A 569 -41.65 -3.90 29.56
N MET A 570 -42.12 -2.71 29.17
CA MET A 570 -41.34 -1.46 29.18
C MET A 570 -40.73 -1.12 30.55
N ALA A 571 -41.46 -1.41 31.64
CA ALA A 571 -40.98 -1.12 33.00
C ALA A 571 -39.79 -2.01 33.39
N GLU A 572 -39.82 -3.29 33.04
CA GLU A 572 -38.70 -4.22 33.27
C GLU A 572 -37.49 -3.82 32.42
N PHE A 573 -37.71 -3.51 31.13
CA PHE A 573 -36.67 -3.05 30.22
C PHE A 573 -35.96 -1.78 30.74
N ARG A 574 -36.72 -0.78 31.17
CA ARG A 574 -36.17 0.46 31.77
C ARG A 574 -35.35 0.18 33.03
N LYS A 575 -35.77 -0.79 33.85
CA LYS A 575 -35.08 -1.13 35.09
C LYS A 575 -33.67 -1.71 34.87
N ASP A 576 -33.47 -2.45 33.78
CA ASP A 576 -32.19 -3.14 33.53
C ASP A 576 -31.14 -2.24 32.86
N ILE A 577 -31.56 -1.19 32.14
CA ILE A 577 -30.65 -0.29 31.42
C ILE A 577 -29.61 0.38 32.34
N PRO A 578 -29.94 0.96 33.51
CA PRO A 578 -28.95 1.53 34.41
C PRO A 578 -27.88 0.53 34.87
N THR A 579 -28.28 -0.74 35.06
CA THR A 579 -27.37 -1.82 35.41
C THR A 579 -26.39 -2.09 34.26
N ALA A 580 -26.90 -2.16 33.03
CA ALA A 580 -26.07 -2.35 31.84
C ALA A 580 -25.10 -1.19 31.61
N ILE A 581 -25.55 0.06 31.80
CA ILE A 581 -24.69 1.25 31.68
C ILE A 581 -23.60 1.26 32.75
N ARG A 582 -23.92 0.96 34.01
CA ARG A 582 -22.91 0.84 35.07
C ARG A 582 -21.93 -0.30 34.79
N PHE A 583 -22.43 -1.43 34.26
CA PHE A 583 -21.59 -2.56 33.89
C PHE A 583 -20.56 -2.16 32.83
N LEU A 584 -20.99 -1.57 31.71
CA LEU A 584 -20.10 -1.09 30.65
C LEU A 584 -19.15 0.02 31.17
N ASP A 585 -19.64 0.98 31.95
CA ASP A 585 -18.76 2.01 32.55
C ASP A 585 -17.67 1.41 33.45
N ASN A 586 -17.99 0.35 34.21
CA ASN A 586 -16.99 -0.37 35.00
C ASN A 586 -16.00 -1.16 34.11
N VAL A 587 -16.44 -1.70 32.96
CA VAL A 587 -15.55 -2.37 32.00
C VAL A 587 -14.43 -1.43 31.59
N LEU A 588 -14.71 -0.14 31.32
CA LEU A 588 -13.69 0.85 31.00
C LEU A 588 -12.61 1.01 32.09
N ASP A 589 -12.95 0.77 33.36
CA ASP A 589 -12.01 0.91 34.49
C ASP A 589 -11.23 -0.38 34.77
N VAL A 590 -11.84 -1.54 34.59
CA VAL A 590 -11.18 -2.85 34.82
C VAL A 590 -10.44 -3.37 33.59
N ASN A 591 -10.73 -2.82 32.41
CA ASN A 591 -10.10 -3.23 31.17
C ASN A 591 -8.59 -2.96 31.21
N ARG A 592 -7.82 -3.86 30.61
CA ARG A 592 -6.38 -3.69 30.40
C ARG A 592 -6.17 -3.26 28.96
N PHE A 593 -5.97 -1.96 28.76
CA PHE A 593 -5.65 -1.43 27.46
C PHE A 593 -4.22 -1.81 27.06
N VAL A 594 -4.06 -2.35 25.86
CA VAL A 594 -2.74 -2.72 25.32
C VAL A 594 -1.96 -1.49 24.85
N LEU A 595 -2.67 -0.42 24.50
CA LEU A 595 -2.12 0.81 23.89
C LEU A 595 -2.42 2.04 24.78
N PRO A 596 -1.42 2.89 25.11
CA PRO A 596 -1.63 4.09 25.90
C PRO A 596 -2.64 5.07 25.31
N ASP A 597 -2.65 5.25 23.98
CA ASP A 597 -3.59 6.13 23.31
C ASP A 597 -5.04 5.63 23.43
N ASN A 598 -5.24 4.31 23.44
CA ASN A 598 -6.55 3.70 23.67
C ASN A 598 -7.00 3.92 25.10
N GLU A 599 -6.09 3.81 26.07
CA GLU A 599 -6.37 4.08 27.46
C GLU A 599 -6.71 5.57 27.68
N GLU A 600 -5.95 6.49 27.08
CA GLU A 600 -6.22 7.92 27.12
C GLU A 600 -7.59 8.22 26.51
N ALA A 601 -7.85 7.75 25.29
CA ALA A 601 -9.12 7.98 24.60
C ALA A 601 -10.30 7.38 25.38
N ALA A 602 -10.19 6.12 25.81
CA ALA A 602 -11.22 5.44 26.60
C ALA A 602 -11.50 6.16 27.92
N LYS A 603 -10.46 6.58 28.67
CA LYS A 603 -10.65 7.28 29.94
C LYS A 603 -11.14 8.72 29.77
N LYS A 604 -10.73 9.39 28.70
CA LYS A 604 -11.09 10.79 28.40
C LYS A 604 -12.51 10.94 27.89
N LEU A 605 -12.95 10.01 27.02
CA LEU A 605 -14.26 10.05 26.37
C LEU A 605 -15.28 9.15 27.07
N ARG A 606 -14.81 8.03 27.65
CA ARG A 606 -15.65 7.00 28.29
C ARG A 606 -16.83 6.57 27.43
N ARG A 607 -16.60 6.36 26.13
CA ARG A 607 -17.64 5.93 25.19
C ARG A 607 -18.14 4.53 25.56
N LEU A 608 -19.46 4.38 25.57
CA LEU A 608 -20.13 3.09 25.69
C LEU A 608 -20.99 2.84 24.46
N GLY A 609 -21.24 1.57 24.16
CA GLY A 609 -22.12 1.13 23.11
C GLY A 609 -23.15 0.12 23.60
N LEU A 610 -24.16 0.59 24.33
CA LEU A 610 -25.30 -0.26 24.63
C LEU A 610 -26.24 -0.31 23.42
N GLY A 611 -26.41 -1.49 22.83
CA GLY A 611 -27.30 -1.79 21.72
C GLY A 611 -28.41 -2.76 22.10
N VAL A 612 -29.03 -3.33 21.07
CA VAL A 612 -30.13 -4.29 21.21
C VAL A 612 -29.88 -5.51 20.34
N MET A 613 -30.42 -6.66 20.75
CA MET A 613 -30.53 -7.87 19.93
C MET A 613 -31.98 -8.40 20.01
N GLY A 614 -32.34 -9.37 19.16
CA GLY A 614 -33.67 -9.99 19.19
C GLY A 614 -34.83 -9.06 18.81
N LEU A 615 -34.57 -7.99 18.04
CA LEU A 615 -35.62 -7.05 17.62
C LEU A 615 -36.70 -7.74 16.76
N ALA A 616 -36.28 -8.55 15.77
CA ALA A 616 -37.21 -9.30 14.93
C ALA A 616 -38.06 -10.27 15.75
N ASP A 617 -37.44 -11.01 16.67
CA ASP A 617 -38.15 -11.93 17.56
C ASP A 617 -39.13 -11.21 18.48
N ALA A 618 -38.77 -10.03 19.00
CA ALA A 618 -39.66 -9.21 19.81
C ALA A 618 -40.90 -8.77 19.00
N LEU A 619 -40.72 -8.32 17.76
CA LEU A 619 -41.81 -7.94 16.87
C LEU A 619 -42.71 -9.13 16.52
N ILE A 620 -42.13 -10.30 16.26
CA ILE A 620 -42.87 -11.56 16.04
C ILE A 620 -43.71 -11.91 17.27
N LYS A 621 -43.12 -11.88 18.47
CA LYS A 621 -43.82 -12.17 19.73
C LYS A 621 -44.96 -11.20 20.00
N MET A 622 -44.83 -9.93 19.59
CA MET A 622 -45.89 -8.92 19.70
C MET A 622 -46.93 -8.98 18.56
N GLY A 623 -46.74 -9.86 17.56
CA GLY A 623 -47.62 -9.92 16.39
C GLY A 623 -47.55 -8.66 15.51
N LEU A 624 -46.42 -7.94 15.52
CA LEU A 624 -46.22 -6.71 14.76
C LEU A 624 -45.43 -6.99 13.47
N PRO A 625 -46.00 -6.79 12.27
CA PRO A 625 -45.27 -6.95 11.01
C PRO A 625 -44.11 -5.94 10.92
N TYR A 626 -42.91 -6.41 10.58
CA TYR A 626 -41.66 -5.64 10.65
C TYR A 626 -41.70 -4.28 9.92
N SER A 627 -42.31 -4.23 8.73
CA SER A 627 -42.41 -3.01 7.90
C SER A 627 -43.64 -2.13 8.22
N SER A 628 -44.46 -2.53 9.19
CA SER A 628 -45.67 -1.78 9.54
C SER A 628 -45.36 -0.49 10.30
N GLU A 629 -46.23 0.50 10.18
CA GLU A 629 -46.13 1.74 10.94
C GLU A 629 -46.17 1.48 12.46
N LYS A 630 -47.05 0.57 12.91
CA LYS A 630 -47.12 0.17 14.32
C LYS A 630 -45.81 -0.44 14.84
N ALA A 631 -45.12 -1.26 14.03
CA ALA A 631 -43.80 -1.77 14.40
C ALA A 631 -42.77 -0.63 14.50
N ARG A 632 -42.77 0.31 13.56
CA ARG A 632 -41.88 1.48 13.61
C ARG A 632 -42.13 2.35 14.84
N GLU A 633 -43.39 2.62 15.17
CA GLU A 633 -43.78 3.35 16.39
C GLU A 633 -43.33 2.63 17.66
N LYS A 634 -43.53 1.30 17.73
CA LYS A 634 -43.09 0.49 18.88
C LYS A 634 -41.57 0.48 19.02
N VAL A 635 -40.82 0.34 17.92
CA VAL A 635 -39.35 0.43 17.93
C VAL A 635 -38.90 1.83 18.37
N TYR A 636 -39.54 2.87 17.85
CA TYR A 636 -39.26 4.25 18.27
C TYR A 636 -39.48 4.43 19.77
N GLU A 637 -40.57 3.90 20.33
CA GLU A 637 -40.87 3.92 21.76
C GLU A 637 -39.78 3.20 22.58
N ILE A 638 -39.41 1.98 22.21
CA ILE A 638 -38.39 1.16 22.90
C ILE A 638 -37.02 1.83 22.86
N ILE A 639 -36.57 2.26 21.68
CA ILE A 639 -35.25 2.88 21.53
C ILE A 639 -35.20 4.26 22.17
N SER A 640 -36.30 5.03 22.16
CA SER A 640 -36.38 6.30 22.87
C SER A 640 -36.29 6.10 24.38
N ALA A 641 -37.03 5.11 24.91
CA ALA A 641 -36.96 4.72 26.32
C ALA A 641 -35.53 4.31 26.71
N MET A 642 -34.88 3.53 25.86
CA MET A 642 -33.50 3.09 26.06
C MET A 642 -32.53 4.27 26.11
N ARG A 643 -32.62 5.19 25.16
CA ARG A 643 -31.78 6.40 25.08
C ARG A 643 -31.96 7.27 26.31
N GLU A 644 -33.20 7.57 26.69
CA GLU A 644 -33.50 8.41 27.84
C GLU A 644 -32.96 7.81 29.13
N GLU A 645 -33.20 6.51 29.35
CA GLU A 645 -32.76 5.83 30.55
C GLU A 645 -31.23 5.69 30.61
N ALA A 646 -30.59 5.39 29.48
CA ALA A 646 -29.14 5.29 29.39
C ALA A 646 -28.45 6.64 29.66
N ILE A 647 -29.01 7.74 29.12
CA ILE A 647 -28.53 9.09 29.41
C ILE A 647 -28.69 9.41 30.89
N ARG A 648 -29.88 9.16 31.48
CA ARG A 648 -30.12 9.39 32.92
C ARG A 648 -29.18 8.58 33.80
N ALA A 649 -28.91 7.32 33.45
CA ALA A 649 -27.97 6.49 34.16
C ALA A 649 -26.54 7.06 34.09
N SER A 650 -26.12 7.57 32.93
CA SER A 650 -24.81 8.21 32.77
C SER A 650 -24.72 9.57 33.51
N GLU A 651 -25.81 10.35 33.57
CA GLU A 651 -25.91 11.58 34.37
C GLU A 651 -25.78 11.26 35.86
N ALA A 652 -26.51 10.26 36.37
CA ALA A 652 -26.41 9.81 37.76
C ALA A 652 -25.01 9.28 38.11
N LEU A 653 -24.36 8.56 37.19
CA LEU A 653 -22.97 8.13 37.36
C LEU A 653 -22.00 9.32 37.39
N ALA A 654 -22.30 10.43 36.72
CA ALA A 654 -21.48 11.63 36.81
C ALA A 654 -21.60 12.33 38.16
N GLU A 655 -22.78 12.30 38.79
CA GLU A 655 -22.95 12.80 40.16
C GLU A 655 -22.14 11.96 41.16
N GLU A 656 -22.07 10.64 40.96
CA GLU A 656 -21.29 9.74 41.82
C GLU A 656 -19.77 9.80 41.56
N ARG A 657 -19.35 9.83 40.28
CA ARG A 657 -17.96 9.56 39.86
C ARG A 657 -17.31 10.68 39.06
N GLY A 658 -18.02 11.77 38.83
CA GLY A 658 -17.63 12.86 37.94
C GLY A 658 -17.96 12.58 36.46
N PRO A 659 -18.18 13.64 35.64
CA PRO A 659 -18.42 13.49 34.20
C PRO A 659 -17.16 12.99 33.46
N PHE A 660 -17.29 12.62 32.19
CA PHE A 660 -16.12 12.26 31.37
C PHE A 660 -15.15 13.45 31.28
N PRO A 661 -13.82 13.24 31.34
CA PRO A 661 -12.84 14.32 31.39
C PRO A 661 -12.97 15.38 30.29
N LEU A 662 -13.26 14.98 29.04
CA LEU A 662 -13.42 15.96 27.96
C LEU A 662 -14.62 16.91 28.20
N TYR A 663 -15.66 16.47 28.93
CA TYR A 663 -16.77 17.34 29.32
C TYR A 663 -16.28 18.50 30.19
N GLU A 664 -15.42 18.22 31.16
CA GLU A 664 -14.84 19.24 32.05
C GLU A 664 -13.96 20.22 31.29
N GLU A 665 -13.11 19.70 30.39
CA GLU A 665 -12.21 20.51 29.56
C GLU A 665 -12.99 21.49 28.65
N HIS A 666 -14.18 21.11 28.19
CA HIS A 666 -15.00 21.88 27.25
C HIS A 666 -16.41 22.15 27.78
N ARG A 667 -16.54 22.42 29.09
CA ARG A 667 -17.82 22.53 29.79
C ARG A 667 -18.79 23.49 29.11
N ASP A 668 -18.35 24.70 28.81
CA ASP A 668 -19.20 25.74 28.20
C ASP A 668 -19.73 25.30 26.83
N TYR A 669 -18.89 24.61 26.05
CA TYR A 669 -19.26 24.08 24.74
C TYR A 669 -20.34 22.99 24.87
N PHE A 670 -20.17 22.01 25.78
CA PHE A 670 -21.17 20.96 25.96
C PHE A 670 -22.49 21.49 26.53
N GLN A 671 -22.43 22.46 27.43
CA GLN A 671 -23.61 23.14 27.96
C GLN A 671 -24.34 23.94 26.87
N ALA A 672 -23.62 24.61 25.98
CA ALA A 672 -24.21 25.31 24.83
C ALA A 672 -24.92 24.35 23.86
N LEU A 673 -24.47 23.10 23.77
CA LEU A 673 -25.16 22.03 23.02
C LEU A 673 -26.33 21.39 23.78
N GLY A 674 -26.62 21.82 25.01
CA GLY A 674 -27.65 21.25 25.86
C GLY A 674 -27.29 19.89 26.48
N VAL A 675 -26.01 19.50 26.46
CA VAL A 675 -25.55 18.25 27.07
C VAL A 675 -25.28 18.49 28.55
N LYS A 676 -26.05 17.84 29.42
CA LYS A 676 -25.83 17.87 30.87
C LYS A 676 -24.55 17.12 31.26
N PRO A 677 -23.96 17.40 32.43
CA PRO A 677 -22.84 16.62 32.94
C PRO A 677 -23.23 15.14 33.02
N ARG A 678 -22.48 14.29 32.31
CA ARG A 678 -22.70 12.85 32.27
C ARG A 678 -21.37 12.11 32.21
N ARG A 679 -21.38 10.85 32.61
CA ARG A 679 -20.17 10.04 32.79
C ARG A 679 -19.52 9.62 31.46
N ASN A 680 -20.30 9.60 30.37
CA ASN A 680 -19.90 8.98 29.10
C ASN A 680 -20.19 9.91 27.91
N VAL A 681 -19.28 10.03 26.93
CA VAL A 681 -19.47 10.88 25.74
C VAL A 681 -20.64 10.40 24.89
N ALA A 682 -20.83 9.09 24.80
CA ALA A 682 -21.93 8.41 24.13
C ALA A 682 -22.25 7.14 24.92
N VAL A 683 -23.53 6.76 24.93
CA VAL A 683 -24.05 5.64 25.73
C VAL A 683 -24.65 4.53 24.88
N LEU A 684 -25.12 4.85 23.68
CA LEU A 684 -25.72 3.89 22.75
C LEU A 684 -24.84 3.76 21.51
N THR A 685 -24.57 2.53 21.11
CA THR A 685 -23.99 2.14 19.82
C THR A 685 -24.47 0.72 19.55
N VAL A 686 -25.01 0.46 18.36
CA VAL A 686 -25.48 -0.86 17.99
C VAL A 686 -24.35 -1.58 17.26
N ALA A 687 -23.95 -2.75 17.78
CA ALA A 687 -22.99 -3.62 17.13
C ALA A 687 -23.56 -4.14 15.79
N PRO A 688 -22.75 -4.41 14.78
CA PRO A 688 -23.23 -5.13 13.60
C PRO A 688 -23.66 -6.54 14.02
N THR A 689 -24.76 -7.02 13.45
CA THR A 689 -25.59 -8.06 14.08
C THR A 689 -25.22 -9.51 13.76
N GLY A 690 -24.26 -9.76 12.85
CA GLY A 690 -23.98 -11.10 12.32
C GLY A 690 -23.69 -12.17 13.39
N THR A 691 -22.81 -11.88 14.35
CA THR A 691 -22.49 -12.81 15.45
C THR A 691 -23.48 -12.76 16.60
N THR A 692 -24.13 -11.62 16.85
CA THR A 692 -25.13 -11.49 17.93
C THR A 692 -26.44 -12.21 17.64
N SER A 693 -26.78 -12.48 16.37
CA SER A 693 -27.97 -13.26 16.01
C SER A 693 -27.80 -14.77 16.22
N MET A 694 -26.59 -15.25 16.52
CA MET A 694 -26.30 -16.65 16.80
C MET A 694 -26.24 -16.99 18.31
N LEU A 695 -26.31 -15.96 19.16
CA LEU A 695 -26.35 -16.06 20.63
C LEU A 695 -27.80 -16.00 21.12
#